data_AF-A0A1V8UST3-F1
#
_entry.id   AF-A0A1V8UST3-F1
#
_cell.length_a   1.000
_cell.length_b   1.000
_cell.length_c   1.000
_cell.angle_alpha   90.00
_cell.angle_beta   90.00
_cell.angle_gamma   90.00
#
_symmetry.space_group_name_H-M   'P 1'
#
loop_
_entity.id
_entity.type
_entity.pdbx_description
1 polymer ?
#
loop_
_entity_poly.entity_id
_entity_poly.type
_entity_poly.pdbx_seq_one_letter_code
_entity_poly.pdbx_strand_id
1 'polypeptide(L)'
;MGVSLSTARYLAPASFIFDFAAQQYGLNSKPNMLDIHNRNLSFWSPQPYFIGAFFTPQQFFQVAWLYRLWKLSPNKPNEKKELDEMVKYAPYYAVGNLCIGTWMIFWNTEQLKIANIFVWVNSLTQLFYCFTQLQPMNTKSWDSILTHVVAKSFAGIGVLDLVHNTSVAYFKDAAPSTAIKAITGLGFAGLAAGSDWILGGCLVYDLIALSVGQSIYGSSSWSQMLGGFAVGTAAIVGLRNYIKPPYVRSEYKSIEQDEIDDRLDIATMPFLKRTENDAAQAAQLEKKASPTPGNGELPAPTQRITFLAIFLGLVASIGGFMFGSVSGQISGFFAMRDYASRFGALQSDGLYTFSPAVQGSIVSFLCLGALFGSLAAGKLADVIGRRLTISTSAFSCCIGTIIEISSSTHWVQFAIGRLITGVGIGALSVTVPMYQSESTPAIIRGVNSASWRIPNGISFLWALVLGVGMLFLPESPRYAYRQGRVDEARATIARLGGVDIDDRSVYDQITEIRVKLDEERAGKDTKWWEMFTGPAMLRRVMIGVVLQAGQQLTGANFFFYYGTTIFSQVGLADSYVTQIILGSVNVVCTFGGLYVVQKCSRRWALIIGALWSVVCFLIYSLVGSLALGDGNKAAGTVLIVFSCLFIVAFATTWGPLVWSVVAELFPARYRAPGMALATASNWLFNFLISFFTQFITHDIGYWYGMVFGGSCLFLAGFVFFFVIESKDRSLEEIDTMYVLGVNPITSASWDPATAAKRASMSSPETSRGGSAWTGEDRDEESRPIRTLEGESPRLTYETAWTDSSSQVTNDDGPPSAQSSPYILPFVQALESKGHTVSVIIPHTQRSWIGKAHIVGQDVQATHYFPPSQTPATHSDTSNSTPPSDSNDEVNDHPWVLVNSTPACCAQLASEFFASRGKIDLVISGPNYGRNTSALFALSSGTLGAALEATQCGYRSIALSFAFFDRNNDPAVVAEACTQGVRVYEFLAEKGTWGPAQLYSVNVPVLKDVTQRPVRWTSILQNSWAKGACFTELPAGSGVDDADTEEQSLRRQESNMNGGKGGEETPNGKWKHRHFKWAPRFSDVYESVKKGGPGTDGWVIKEGETSVTALRANFMHAEGPEGELKL
;
A
#
# COMPACT_ATOMS: atom_id res chain seq x y z
N MET A 1 -27.82 36.50 22.14
CA MET A 1 -27.87 36.89 20.72
C MET A 1 -28.26 35.66 19.91
N GLY A 2 -29.54 35.48 19.59
CA GLY A 2 -29.99 34.42 18.70
C GLY A 2 -30.11 34.98 17.29
N VAL A 3 -29.29 34.50 16.35
CA VAL A 3 -29.34 34.90 14.94
C VAL A 3 -29.84 33.74 14.09
N SER A 4 -30.59 34.05 13.04
CA SER A 4 -31.00 33.04 12.07
C SER A 4 -29.76 32.50 11.31
N LEU A 5 -29.85 31.29 10.77
CA LEU A 5 -28.78 30.70 9.96
C LEU A 5 -28.40 31.60 8.76
N SER A 6 -29.38 32.23 8.11
CA SER A 6 -29.12 33.16 7.02
C SER A 6 -28.34 34.39 7.52
N THR A 7 -28.75 34.98 8.65
CA THR A 7 -28.03 36.09 9.26
C THR A 7 -26.60 35.69 9.66
N ALA A 8 -26.39 34.52 10.27
CA ALA A 8 -25.06 34.04 10.66
C ALA A 8 -24.14 33.86 9.44
N ARG A 9 -24.66 33.33 8.34
CA ARG A 9 -23.90 33.14 7.09
C ARG A 9 -23.43 34.44 6.48
N TYR A 10 -24.14 35.56 6.63
CA TYR A 10 -23.68 36.85 6.12
C TYR A 10 -22.86 37.64 7.15
N LEU A 11 -23.29 37.65 8.41
CA LEU A 11 -22.67 38.42 9.48
C LEU A 11 -21.23 37.99 9.76
N ALA A 12 -20.98 36.67 9.83
CA ALA A 12 -19.66 36.15 10.17
C ALA A 12 -18.61 36.46 9.07
N PRO A 13 -18.82 36.16 7.77
CA PRO A 13 -17.90 36.56 6.71
C PRO A 13 -17.73 38.08 6.59
N ALA A 14 -18.80 38.87 6.74
CA ALA A 14 -18.70 40.33 6.67
C ALA A 14 -17.79 40.90 7.78
N SER A 15 -17.93 40.38 9.01
CA SER A 15 -17.06 40.77 10.13
C SER A 15 -15.60 40.37 9.89
N PHE A 16 -15.35 39.20 9.31
CA PHE A 16 -14.00 38.73 8.96
C PHE A 16 -13.35 39.61 7.90
N ILE A 17 -14.10 39.98 6.85
CA ILE A 17 -13.59 40.87 5.79
C ILE A 17 -13.21 42.24 6.38
N PHE A 18 -14.03 42.78 7.29
CA PHE A 18 -13.72 44.03 7.99
C PHE A 18 -12.41 43.92 8.80
N ASP A 19 -12.29 42.89 9.64
CA ASP A 19 -11.08 42.67 10.45
C ASP A 19 -9.84 42.48 9.57
N PHE A 20 -9.94 41.62 8.56
CA PHE A 20 -8.85 41.37 7.62
C PHE A 20 -8.43 42.64 6.87
N ALA A 21 -9.37 43.44 6.38
CA ALA A 21 -9.08 44.71 5.72
C ALA A 21 -8.41 45.72 6.67
N ALA A 22 -8.87 45.81 7.91
CA ALA A 22 -8.27 46.65 8.93
C ALA A 22 -6.84 46.20 9.27
N GLN A 23 -6.59 44.89 9.39
CA GLN A 23 -5.24 44.33 9.60
C GLN A 23 -4.30 44.60 8.41
N GLN A 24 -4.79 44.46 7.17
CA GLN A 24 -4.00 44.81 5.98
C GLN A 24 -3.68 46.30 5.95
N TYR A 25 -4.61 47.16 6.35
CA TYR A 25 -4.34 48.59 6.55
C TYR A 25 -3.28 48.81 7.63
N GLY A 26 -3.41 48.12 8.77
CA GLY A 26 -2.45 48.05 9.88
C GLY A 26 -1.00 47.82 9.45
N LEU A 27 -0.81 46.82 8.59
CA LEU A 27 0.50 46.37 8.13
C LEU A 27 1.09 47.26 7.03
N ASN A 28 0.25 47.81 6.14
CA ASN A 28 0.70 48.51 4.94
C ASN A 28 0.69 50.05 5.07
N SER A 29 0.07 50.63 6.10
CA SER A 29 0.08 52.07 6.34
C SER A 29 1.45 52.59 6.76
N LYS A 30 1.67 53.91 6.71
CA LYS A 30 2.83 54.55 7.36
C LYS A 30 2.34 55.69 8.26
N PRO A 31 2.67 55.69 9.57
CA PRO A 31 3.36 54.61 10.28
C PRO A 31 2.54 53.29 10.26
N ASN A 32 3.22 52.15 10.14
CA ASN A 32 2.58 50.83 10.24
C ASN A 32 2.48 50.41 11.72
N MET A 33 1.78 49.31 11.99
CA MET A 33 1.66 48.76 13.34
C MET A 33 3.02 48.57 14.03
N LEU A 34 4.04 48.08 13.32
CA LEU A 34 5.37 47.83 13.87
C LEU A 34 6.07 49.15 14.24
N ASP A 35 5.94 50.18 13.42
CA ASP A 35 6.48 51.51 13.69
C ASP A 35 5.87 52.10 14.97
N ILE A 36 4.55 51.96 15.15
CA ILE A 36 3.83 52.47 16.33
C ILE A 36 4.16 51.66 17.57
N HIS A 37 4.24 50.33 17.42
CA HIS A 37 4.68 49.42 18.47
C HIS A 37 6.08 49.81 18.96
N ASN A 38 7.03 49.97 18.05
CA ASN A 38 8.42 50.34 18.36
C ASN A 38 8.54 51.73 19.02
N ARG A 39 7.61 52.67 18.74
CA ARG A 39 7.59 54.00 19.36
C ARG A 39 7.05 53.99 20.79
N ASN A 40 6.08 53.11 21.07
CA ASN A 40 5.36 53.02 22.32
C ASN A 40 5.71 51.74 23.12
N LEU A 41 6.92 51.21 22.92
CA LEU A 41 7.43 50.03 23.61
C LEU A 41 7.34 50.20 25.13
N SER A 42 6.59 49.32 25.77
CA SER A 42 6.44 49.25 27.21
C SER A 42 7.03 47.95 27.75
N PHE A 43 7.26 47.89 29.07
CA PHE A 43 7.83 46.74 29.78
C PHE A 43 6.97 45.46 29.71
N TRP A 44 5.88 45.45 28.94
CA TRP A 44 4.97 44.32 28.83
C TRP A 44 4.67 43.91 27.39
N SER A 45 5.38 44.47 26.41
CA SER A 45 5.12 44.22 25.00
C SER A 45 5.73 42.89 24.53
N PRO A 46 4.93 41.95 23.96
CA PRO A 46 5.47 40.76 23.31
C PRO A 46 6.16 41.15 22.00
N GLN A 47 7.10 40.31 21.57
CA GLN A 47 7.83 40.59 20.33
C GLN A 47 6.91 40.45 19.09
N PRO A 48 7.06 41.33 18.08
CA PRO A 48 6.19 41.35 16.89
C PRO A 48 6.09 40.00 16.14
N TYR A 49 7.15 39.19 16.18
CA TYR A 49 7.16 37.88 15.53
C TYR A 49 6.30 36.82 16.26
N PHE A 50 6.14 36.91 17.58
CA PHE A 50 5.18 36.05 18.31
C PHE A 50 3.75 36.43 17.93
N ILE A 51 3.44 37.73 17.84
CA ILE A 51 2.14 38.20 17.36
C ILE A 51 1.85 37.59 15.96
N GLY A 52 2.77 37.75 15.00
CA GLY A 52 2.61 37.17 13.66
C GLY A 52 2.45 35.64 13.66
N ALA A 53 3.18 34.92 14.52
CA ALA A 53 3.13 33.47 14.61
C ALA A 53 1.80 32.94 15.18
N PHE A 54 1.11 33.72 16.03
CA PHE A 54 -0.20 33.35 16.58
C PHE A 54 -1.36 33.69 15.64
N PHE A 55 -1.37 34.91 15.08
CA PHE A 55 -2.46 35.40 14.25
C PHE A 55 -2.51 34.70 12.88
N THR A 56 -1.37 34.33 12.29
CA THR A 56 -1.34 33.72 10.95
C THR A 56 -2.09 32.37 10.89
N PRO A 57 -1.83 31.38 11.78
CA PRO A 57 -2.62 30.15 11.84
C PRO A 57 -4.10 30.40 12.15
N GLN A 58 -4.38 31.36 13.03
CA GLN A 58 -5.75 31.71 13.42
C GLN A 58 -6.60 32.14 12.22
N GLN A 59 -6.05 32.96 11.31
CA GLN A 59 -6.74 33.39 10.09
C GLN A 59 -7.16 32.20 9.21
N PHE A 60 -6.31 31.16 9.09
CA PHE A 60 -6.66 29.96 8.34
C PHE A 60 -7.78 29.16 8.99
N PHE A 61 -7.78 29.02 10.32
CA PHE A 61 -8.86 28.33 11.04
C PHE A 61 -10.19 29.08 10.92
N GLN A 62 -10.17 30.40 10.93
CA GLN A 62 -11.36 31.23 10.70
C GLN A 62 -11.94 31.02 9.30
N VAL A 63 -11.11 31.04 8.24
CA VAL A 63 -11.58 30.79 6.87
C VAL A 63 -12.15 29.37 6.72
N ALA A 64 -11.50 28.37 7.33
CA ALA A 64 -12.02 27.00 7.35
C ALA A 64 -13.37 26.93 8.06
N TRP A 65 -13.52 27.64 9.18
CA TRP A 65 -14.75 27.68 9.96
C TRP A 65 -15.89 28.34 9.17
N LEU A 66 -15.63 29.47 8.49
CA LEU A 66 -16.58 30.14 7.62
C LEU A 66 -17.01 29.26 6.43
N TYR A 67 -16.08 28.53 5.83
CA TYR A 67 -16.39 27.58 4.76
C TYR A 67 -17.35 26.48 5.24
N ARG A 68 -17.12 25.94 6.44
CA ARG A 68 -17.99 24.91 7.03
C ARG A 68 -19.37 25.44 7.39
N LEU A 69 -19.47 26.66 7.95
CA LEU A 69 -20.74 27.35 8.24
C LEU A 69 -21.62 27.48 6.98
N TRP A 70 -20.98 27.64 5.82
CA TRP A 70 -21.68 27.73 4.53
C TRP A 70 -22.06 26.37 3.94
N LYS A 71 -21.21 25.35 4.12
CA LYS A 71 -21.37 24.04 3.49
C LYS A 71 -22.33 23.10 4.23
N LEU A 72 -22.41 23.21 5.56
CA LEU A 72 -23.25 22.32 6.37
C LEU A 72 -24.73 22.51 6.05
N SER A 73 -25.47 21.41 5.96
CA SER A 73 -26.89 21.42 5.60
C SER A 73 -27.79 21.29 6.83
N PRO A 74 -28.81 22.15 6.99
CA PRO A 74 -29.76 22.04 8.10
C PRO A 74 -30.67 20.79 8.00
N ASN A 75 -30.69 20.12 6.84
CA ASN A 75 -31.58 19.00 6.56
C ASN A 75 -31.05 17.65 7.06
N LYS A 76 -29.80 17.59 7.55
CA LYS A 76 -29.18 16.36 8.06
C LYS A 76 -29.07 16.43 9.59
N PRO A 77 -29.61 15.46 10.36
CA PRO A 77 -29.64 15.51 11.82
C PRO A 77 -28.26 15.66 12.47
N ASN A 78 -27.27 14.90 11.98
CA ASN A 78 -25.89 14.92 12.50
C ASN A 78 -25.15 16.24 12.20
N GLU A 79 -25.46 16.88 11.07
CA GLU A 79 -24.85 18.17 10.69
C GLU A 79 -25.57 19.35 11.36
N LYS A 80 -26.87 19.22 11.68
CA LYS A 80 -27.69 20.27 12.30
C LYS A 80 -27.19 20.65 13.69
N LYS A 81 -26.83 19.69 14.54
CA LYS A 81 -26.33 19.96 15.90
C LYS A 81 -25.03 20.78 15.90
N GLU A 82 -24.13 20.46 14.98
CA GLU A 82 -22.86 21.16 14.79
C GLU A 82 -23.09 22.54 14.17
N LEU A 83 -24.00 22.63 13.19
CA LEU A 83 -24.40 23.90 12.59
C LEU A 83 -25.05 24.85 13.60
N ASP A 84 -25.90 24.34 14.50
CA ASP A 84 -26.55 25.12 15.56
C ASP A 84 -25.52 25.69 16.55
N GLU A 85 -24.46 24.95 16.86
CA GLU A 85 -23.34 25.45 17.67
C GLU A 85 -22.61 26.60 16.97
N MET A 86 -22.32 26.45 15.67
CA MET A 86 -21.66 27.51 14.88
C MET A 86 -22.54 28.77 14.74
N VAL A 87 -23.85 28.61 14.56
CA VAL A 87 -24.82 29.73 14.47
C VAL A 87 -24.91 30.46 15.81
N LYS A 88 -24.86 29.75 16.95
CA LYS A 88 -24.82 30.36 18.28
C LYS A 88 -23.55 31.16 18.53
N TYR A 89 -22.41 30.71 17.98
CA TYR A 89 -21.14 31.42 18.11
C TYR A 89 -21.02 32.64 17.19
N ALA A 90 -21.66 32.62 16.01
CA ALA A 90 -21.50 33.65 14.97
C ALA A 90 -21.62 35.12 15.45
N PRO A 91 -22.53 35.49 16.38
CA PRO A 91 -22.57 36.85 16.92
C PRO A 91 -21.35 37.22 17.77
N TYR A 92 -20.85 36.30 18.60
CA TYR A 92 -19.66 36.50 19.42
C TYR A 92 -18.40 36.59 18.56
N TYR A 93 -18.34 35.76 17.51
CA TYR A 93 -17.32 35.83 16.48
C TYR A 93 -17.30 37.21 15.78
N ALA A 94 -18.47 37.72 15.40
CA ALA A 94 -18.59 39.02 14.75
C ALA A 94 -18.19 40.18 15.66
N VAL A 95 -18.55 40.13 16.95
CA VAL A 95 -18.09 41.10 17.95
C VAL A 95 -16.56 41.07 18.09
N GLY A 96 -15.95 39.88 18.11
CA GLY A 96 -14.50 39.72 18.20
C GLY A 96 -13.78 40.37 17.02
N ASN A 97 -14.19 40.04 15.79
CA ASN A 97 -13.64 40.64 14.58
C ASN A 97 -13.82 42.16 14.52
N LEU A 98 -15.01 42.66 14.91
CA LEU A 98 -15.26 44.09 14.95
C LEU A 98 -14.37 44.81 15.97
N CYS A 99 -14.15 44.19 17.14
CA CYS A 99 -13.26 44.75 18.17
C CYS A 99 -11.80 44.75 17.71
N ILE A 100 -11.30 43.66 17.11
CA ILE A 100 -9.91 43.57 16.64
C ILE A 100 -9.66 44.53 15.47
N GLY A 101 -10.56 44.57 14.48
CA GLY A 101 -10.45 45.49 13.35
C GLY A 101 -10.53 46.95 13.78
N THR A 102 -11.39 47.28 14.75
CA THR A 102 -11.49 48.65 15.28
C THR A 102 -10.31 49.02 16.17
N TRP A 103 -9.82 48.08 16.97
CA TRP A 103 -8.57 48.22 17.73
C TRP A 103 -7.41 48.60 16.81
N MET A 104 -7.27 47.91 15.67
CA MET A 104 -6.24 48.19 14.67
C MET A 104 -6.28 49.63 14.16
N ILE A 105 -7.47 50.15 13.88
CA ILE A 105 -7.65 51.51 13.38
C ILE A 105 -7.18 52.52 14.44
N PHE A 106 -7.62 52.37 15.69
CA PHE A 106 -7.23 53.28 16.76
C PHE A 106 -5.74 53.14 17.14
N TRP A 107 -5.21 51.92 17.11
CA TRP A 107 -3.79 51.64 17.30
C TRP A 107 -2.95 52.38 16.25
N ASN A 108 -3.34 52.31 14.98
CA ASN A 108 -2.66 53.00 13.88
C ASN A 108 -2.69 54.52 13.97
N THR A 109 -3.68 55.07 14.68
CA THR A 109 -3.78 56.52 14.96
C THR A 109 -3.11 56.94 16.27
N GLU A 110 -2.35 56.04 16.91
CA GLU A 110 -1.70 56.23 18.22
C GLU A 110 -2.70 56.55 19.37
N GLN A 111 -3.99 56.26 19.20
CA GLN A 111 -5.04 56.44 20.22
C GLN A 111 -5.15 55.21 21.14
N LEU A 112 -4.04 54.84 21.79
CA LEU A 112 -3.87 53.57 22.52
C LEU A 112 -4.88 53.35 23.67
N LYS A 113 -5.37 54.43 24.30
CA LYS A 113 -6.39 54.34 25.37
C LYS A 113 -7.75 53.93 24.82
N ILE A 114 -8.12 54.43 23.64
CA ILE A 114 -9.39 54.10 22.98
C ILE A 114 -9.32 52.69 22.40
N ALA A 115 -8.17 52.33 21.81
CA ALA A 115 -7.93 50.98 21.30
C ALA A 115 -8.18 49.91 22.40
N ASN A 116 -7.75 50.16 23.64
CA ASN A 116 -7.92 49.22 24.75
C ASN A 116 -9.38 48.93 25.12
N ILE A 117 -10.30 49.88 24.91
CA ILE A 117 -11.73 49.64 25.18
C ILE A 117 -12.21 48.42 24.37
N PHE A 118 -11.77 48.31 23.12
CA PHE A 118 -12.14 47.19 22.24
C PHE A 118 -11.47 45.87 22.63
N VAL A 119 -10.26 45.92 23.20
CA VAL A 119 -9.62 44.75 23.81
C VAL A 119 -10.49 44.23 24.95
N TRP A 120 -10.87 45.10 25.89
CA TRP A 120 -11.72 44.73 27.02
C TRP A 120 -13.04 44.11 26.60
N VAL A 121 -13.72 44.76 25.64
CA VAL A 121 -14.99 44.26 25.12
C VAL A 121 -14.80 42.89 24.46
N ASN A 122 -13.75 42.69 23.67
CA ASN A 122 -13.43 41.39 23.08
C ASN A 122 -13.15 40.34 24.17
N SER A 123 -12.17 40.58 25.04
CA SER A 123 -11.72 39.61 26.04
C SER A 123 -12.84 39.14 26.97
N LEU A 124 -13.65 40.08 27.49
CA LEU A 124 -14.79 39.73 28.35
C LEU A 124 -15.87 38.96 27.59
N THR A 125 -16.16 39.35 26.35
CA THR A 125 -17.17 38.68 25.51
C THR A 125 -16.75 37.25 25.16
N GLN A 126 -15.49 37.04 24.78
CA GLN A 126 -14.98 35.73 24.38
C GLN A 126 -14.79 34.79 25.58
N LEU A 127 -14.29 35.29 26.71
CA LEU A 127 -14.18 34.50 27.95
C LEU A 127 -15.56 34.12 28.48
N PHE A 128 -16.52 35.06 28.48
CA PHE A 128 -17.90 34.75 28.85
C PHE A 128 -18.49 33.64 27.98
N TYR A 129 -18.32 33.73 26.66
CA TYR A 129 -18.80 32.69 25.75
C TYR A 129 -18.14 31.33 26.02
N CYS A 130 -16.80 31.30 26.14
CA CYS A 130 -16.04 30.07 26.36
C CYS A 130 -16.37 29.37 27.68
N PHE A 131 -16.64 30.12 28.75
CA PHE A 131 -16.90 29.54 30.07
C PHE A 131 -18.39 29.28 30.37
N THR A 132 -19.33 29.93 29.67
CA THR A 132 -20.77 29.84 30.02
C THR A 132 -21.66 29.25 28.93
N GLN A 133 -21.35 29.47 27.65
CA GLN A 133 -22.24 29.12 26.53
C GLN A 133 -21.71 27.96 25.68
N LEU A 134 -20.38 27.86 25.58
CA LEU A 134 -19.70 26.90 24.73
C LEU A 134 -19.86 25.47 25.28
N GLN A 135 -20.43 24.57 24.47
CA GLN A 135 -20.72 23.19 24.86
C GLN A 135 -19.44 22.34 24.90
N PRO A 136 -19.41 21.20 25.62
CA PRO A 136 -18.24 20.33 25.63
C PRO A 136 -17.83 19.87 24.21
N MET A 137 -16.52 19.85 23.94
CA MET A 137 -16.01 19.54 22.59
C MET A 137 -16.23 18.09 22.19
N ASN A 138 -16.81 17.88 21.01
CA ASN A 138 -16.94 16.56 20.38
C ASN A 138 -15.67 16.23 19.56
N THR A 139 -14.84 15.32 20.06
CA THR A 139 -13.55 14.98 19.42
C THR A 139 -13.67 14.14 18.16
N LYS A 140 -14.85 13.61 17.83
CA LYS A 140 -15.11 12.90 16.57
C LYS A 140 -15.61 13.83 15.46
N SER A 141 -16.12 15.02 15.80
CA SER A 141 -16.58 16.01 14.84
C SER A 141 -15.51 17.05 14.56
N TRP A 142 -15.11 17.16 13.30
CA TRP A 142 -14.20 18.22 12.86
C TRP A 142 -14.81 19.62 13.04
N ASP A 143 -16.13 19.76 12.94
CA ASP A 143 -16.83 21.04 13.00
C ASP A 143 -16.87 21.61 14.43
N SER A 144 -17.13 20.75 15.42
CA SER A 144 -17.03 21.09 16.85
C SER A 144 -15.60 21.49 17.19
N ILE A 145 -14.60 20.69 16.80
CA ILE A 145 -13.18 21.01 17.05
C ILE A 145 -12.83 22.38 16.48
N LEU A 146 -13.23 22.65 15.24
CA LEU A 146 -12.92 23.90 14.57
C LEU A 146 -13.59 25.11 15.27
N THR A 147 -14.84 24.96 15.73
CA THR A 147 -15.55 26.00 16.50
C THR A 147 -14.85 26.27 17.83
N HIS A 148 -14.38 25.23 18.52
CA HIS A 148 -13.61 25.33 19.76
C HIS A 148 -12.26 26.01 19.56
N VAL A 149 -11.53 25.67 18.48
CA VAL A 149 -10.26 26.31 18.13
C VAL A 149 -10.45 27.79 17.85
N VAL A 150 -11.45 28.16 17.05
CA VAL A 150 -11.73 29.58 16.75
C VAL A 150 -12.19 30.32 18.01
N ALA A 151 -13.16 29.81 18.78
CA ALA A 151 -13.65 30.48 19.98
C ALA A 151 -12.56 30.69 21.04
N LYS A 152 -11.78 29.65 21.33
CA LYS A 152 -10.78 29.70 22.41
C LYS A 152 -9.51 30.45 22.01
N SER A 153 -9.15 30.49 20.73
CA SER A 153 -8.04 31.34 20.26
C SER A 153 -8.39 32.83 20.36
N PHE A 154 -9.64 33.22 20.04
CA PHE A 154 -10.14 34.59 20.27
C PHE A 154 -10.14 34.97 21.76
N ALA A 155 -10.52 34.03 22.63
CA ALA A 155 -10.46 34.24 24.08
C ALA A 155 -9.02 34.32 24.61
N GLY A 156 -8.11 33.47 24.10
CA GLY A 156 -6.70 33.42 24.49
C GLY A 156 -5.96 34.74 24.26
N ILE A 157 -6.03 35.28 23.04
CA ILE A 157 -5.45 36.61 22.70
C ILE A 157 -5.95 37.68 23.66
N GLY A 158 -7.24 37.65 23.96
CA GLY A 158 -7.86 38.61 24.84
C GLY A 158 -7.28 38.58 26.26
N VAL A 159 -6.76 37.46 26.75
CA VAL A 159 -6.15 37.36 28.08
C VAL A 159 -4.78 38.03 28.11
N LEU A 160 -3.94 37.76 27.10
CA LEU A 160 -2.67 38.47 26.91
C LEU A 160 -2.90 39.97 26.89
N ASP A 161 -3.83 40.43 26.06
CA ASP A 161 -4.09 41.85 25.86
C ASP A 161 -4.80 42.50 27.06
N LEU A 162 -5.63 41.77 27.80
CA LEU A 162 -6.27 42.28 29.02
C LEU A 162 -5.25 42.45 30.14
N VAL A 163 -4.27 41.56 30.26
CA VAL A 163 -3.16 41.69 31.25
C VAL A 163 -2.12 42.72 30.79
N HIS A 164 -1.83 42.77 29.49
CA HIS A 164 -0.95 43.74 28.85
C HIS A 164 -1.48 45.17 29.02
N ASN A 165 -2.76 45.43 28.73
CA ASN A 165 -3.33 46.77 28.76
C ASN A 165 -3.90 47.23 30.12
N THR A 166 -3.84 46.41 31.17
CA THR A 166 -4.19 46.80 32.55
C THR A 166 -2.98 46.99 33.45
N SER A 167 -1.80 46.62 32.97
CA SER A 167 -0.53 46.80 33.65
C SER A 167 0.19 48.05 33.13
N VAL A 168 1.41 48.28 33.61
CA VAL A 168 2.30 49.44 33.39
C VAL A 168 2.60 49.74 31.90
N ALA A 169 1.97 49.03 30.96
CA ALA A 169 2.14 49.16 29.52
C ALA A 169 1.87 50.56 28.91
N TYR A 170 1.23 51.47 29.65
CA TYR A 170 1.05 52.86 29.21
C TYR A 170 2.20 53.79 29.62
N PHE A 171 3.06 53.35 30.52
CA PHE A 171 4.17 54.14 31.02
C PHE A 171 5.45 53.57 30.43
N LYS A 172 5.94 54.26 29.39
CA LYS A 172 7.26 54.02 28.82
C LYS A 172 8.28 53.97 29.97
N ASP A 173 9.11 52.92 29.98
CA ASP A 173 10.21 52.73 30.95
C ASP A 173 9.83 52.49 32.43
N ALA A 174 8.57 52.16 32.75
CA ALA A 174 8.17 51.84 34.13
C ALA A 174 8.12 50.32 34.40
N ALA A 175 8.68 49.89 35.53
CA ALA A 175 8.69 48.49 35.96
C ALA A 175 7.36 48.08 36.63
N PRO A 176 6.94 46.80 36.52
CA PRO A 176 5.72 46.32 37.16
C PRO A 176 5.84 46.31 38.68
N SER A 177 4.82 46.84 39.35
CA SER A 177 4.70 46.78 40.80
C SER A 177 4.50 45.34 41.29
N THR A 178 4.86 45.07 42.53
CA THR A 178 4.67 43.75 43.16
C THR A 178 3.21 43.28 43.10
N ALA A 179 2.25 44.21 43.23
CA ALA A 179 0.82 43.92 43.11
C ALA A 179 0.46 43.39 41.72
N ILE A 180 0.97 44.00 40.65
CA ILE A 180 0.71 43.59 39.26
C ILE A 180 1.33 42.23 38.97
N LYS A 181 2.55 41.99 39.48
CA LYS A 181 3.23 40.69 39.36
C LYS A 181 2.41 39.56 40.02
N ALA A 182 1.84 39.82 41.20
CA ALA A 182 0.98 38.87 41.91
C ALA A 182 -0.37 38.64 41.21
N ILE A 183 -1.03 39.72 40.77
CA ILE A 183 -2.30 39.64 40.01
C ILE A 183 -2.12 38.85 38.72
N THR A 184 -1.01 39.04 38.02
CA THR A 184 -0.68 38.30 36.80
C THR A 184 -0.56 36.80 37.08
N GLY A 185 0.25 36.41 38.07
CA GLY A 185 0.41 35.01 38.45
C GLY A 185 -0.90 34.35 38.89
N LEU A 186 -1.69 35.02 39.73
CA LEU A 186 -2.98 34.52 40.21
C LEU A 186 -4.04 34.45 39.09
N GLY A 187 -4.06 35.44 38.20
CA GLY A 187 -4.99 35.49 37.07
C GLY A 187 -4.75 34.36 36.08
N PHE A 188 -3.50 34.15 35.66
CA PHE A 188 -3.14 33.04 34.77
C PHE A 188 -3.36 31.67 35.43
N ALA A 189 -3.04 31.52 36.72
CA ALA A 189 -3.31 30.27 37.45
C ALA A 189 -4.82 29.97 37.58
N GLY A 190 -5.64 30.99 37.86
CA GLY A 190 -7.11 30.86 37.93
C GLY A 190 -7.73 30.51 36.59
N LEU A 191 -7.30 31.17 35.51
CA LEU A 191 -7.74 30.86 34.15
C LEU A 191 -7.28 29.46 33.72
N ALA A 192 -6.03 29.07 34.04
CA ALA A 192 -5.50 27.74 33.77
C ALA A 192 -6.31 26.63 34.45
N ALA A 193 -6.75 26.85 35.69
CA ALA A 193 -7.57 25.87 36.43
C ALA A 193 -8.96 25.67 35.78
N GLY A 194 -9.49 26.68 35.08
CA GLY A 194 -10.74 26.57 34.32
C GLY A 194 -10.56 26.02 32.90
N SER A 195 -9.36 26.09 32.33
CA SER A 195 -9.10 25.93 30.90
C SER A 195 -8.85 24.48 30.46
N ASP A 196 -9.25 24.17 29.23
CA ASP A 196 -8.82 22.95 28.54
C ASP A 196 -7.49 23.12 27.80
N TRP A 197 -7.05 22.08 27.09
CA TRP A 197 -5.80 22.08 26.34
C TRP A 197 -5.67 23.22 25.31
N ILE A 198 -6.78 23.66 24.69
CA ILE A 198 -6.72 24.68 23.64
C ILE A 198 -6.54 26.05 24.28
N LEU A 199 -7.44 26.44 25.19
CA LEU A 199 -7.35 27.74 25.87
C LEU A 199 -6.11 27.82 26.76
N GLY A 200 -5.78 26.74 27.47
CA GLY A 200 -4.56 26.63 28.29
C GLY A 200 -3.28 26.72 27.47
N GLY A 201 -3.27 26.17 26.25
CA GLY A 201 -2.16 26.34 25.32
C GLY A 201 -1.93 27.79 24.92
N CYS A 202 -3.01 28.55 24.67
CA CYS A 202 -2.92 30.00 24.42
C CYS A 202 -2.33 30.74 25.63
N LEU A 203 -2.82 30.46 26.84
CA LEU A 203 -2.31 31.09 28.08
C LEU A 203 -0.80 30.85 28.30
N VAL A 204 -0.33 29.63 28.03
CA VAL A 204 1.09 29.28 28.13
C VAL A 204 1.90 30.00 27.06
N TYR A 205 1.39 30.04 25.83
CA TYR A 205 2.01 30.76 24.72
C TYR A 205 2.20 32.25 25.04
N ASP A 206 1.17 32.88 25.58
CA ASP A 206 1.17 34.30 25.97
C ASP A 206 2.25 34.61 27.00
N LEU A 207 2.39 33.78 28.04
CA LEU A 207 3.42 33.94 29.07
C LEU A 207 4.84 33.73 28.53
N ILE A 208 5.03 32.80 27.58
CA ILE A 208 6.31 32.59 26.91
C ILE A 208 6.67 33.77 26.01
N ALA A 209 5.71 34.25 25.20
CA ALA A 209 5.89 35.39 24.32
C ALA A 209 6.29 36.64 25.13
N LEU A 210 5.66 36.86 26.29
CA LEU A 210 6.04 37.91 27.23
C LEU A 210 7.43 37.67 27.82
N SER A 211 7.75 36.46 28.30
CA SER A 211 9.05 36.14 28.91
C SER A 211 10.22 36.40 27.94
N VAL A 212 10.07 35.97 26.68
CA VAL A 212 11.07 36.19 25.63
C VAL A 212 11.16 37.66 25.24
N GLY A 213 10.03 38.36 25.17
CA GLY A 213 10.03 39.81 24.95
C GLY A 213 10.83 40.55 26.02
N GLN A 214 10.68 40.16 27.29
CA GLN A 214 11.32 40.82 28.43
C GLN A 214 12.82 40.51 28.62
N SER A 215 13.31 39.38 28.12
CA SER A 215 14.73 39.02 28.25
C SER A 215 15.64 39.93 27.41
N ILE A 216 15.12 40.47 26.31
CA ILE A 216 15.86 41.30 25.34
C ILE A 216 16.10 42.73 25.86
N TYR A 217 15.27 43.22 26.79
CA TYR A 217 15.29 44.63 27.26
C TYR A 217 15.90 44.82 28.67
N GLY A 218 16.68 43.85 29.16
CA GLY A 218 17.52 44.02 30.37
C GLY A 218 16.86 43.68 31.71
N SER A 219 15.62 43.16 31.73
CA SER A 219 14.93 42.72 32.95
C SER A 219 14.92 41.18 33.09
N SER A 220 16.09 40.62 33.41
CA SER A 220 16.23 39.17 33.60
C SER A 220 15.30 38.60 34.68
N SER A 221 15.11 39.33 35.79
CA SER A 221 14.26 38.89 36.91
C SER A 221 12.78 38.73 36.56
N TRP A 222 12.20 39.70 35.81
CA TRP A 222 10.79 39.62 35.41
C TRP A 222 10.56 38.58 34.30
N SER A 223 11.49 38.50 33.34
CA SER A 223 11.47 37.48 32.28
C SER A 223 11.49 36.06 32.84
N GLN A 224 12.35 35.80 33.83
CA GLN A 224 12.41 34.51 34.53
C GLN A 224 11.13 34.21 35.30
N MET A 225 10.51 35.21 35.93
CA MET A 225 9.27 35.01 36.68
C MET A 225 8.08 34.69 35.77
N LEU A 226 7.99 35.35 34.60
CA LEU A 226 7.01 35.03 33.56
C LEU A 226 7.23 33.63 32.99
N GLY A 227 8.48 33.22 32.76
CA GLY A 227 8.83 31.86 32.39
C GLY A 227 8.39 30.83 33.44
N GLY A 228 8.57 31.16 34.73
CA GLY A 228 8.07 30.36 35.84
C GLY A 228 6.54 30.25 35.87
N PHE A 229 5.83 31.35 35.62
CA PHE A 229 4.38 31.34 35.48
C PHE A 229 3.92 30.51 34.28
N ALA A 230 4.65 30.52 33.16
CA ALA A 230 4.33 29.68 32.01
C ALA A 230 4.41 28.19 32.35
N VAL A 231 5.46 27.77 33.06
CA VAL A 231 5.63 26.39 33.53
C VAL A 231 4.52 26.02 34.53
N GLY A 232 4.22 26.90 35.49
CA GLY A 232 3.13 26.69 36.45
C GLY A 232 1.76 26.56 35.79
N THR A 233 1.47 27.43 34.82
CA THR A 233 0.24 27.41 34.01
C THR A 233 0.14 26.10 33.23
N ALA A 234 1.22 25.67 32.58
CA ALA A 234 1.27 24.40 31.86
C ALA A 234 1.03 23.19 32.79
N ALA A 235 1.59 23.20 34.00
CA ALA A 235 1.37 22.16 35.00
C ALA A 235 -0.10 22.12 35.48
N ILE A 236 -0.72 23.28 35.75
CA ILE A 236 -2.13 23.37 36.17
C ILE A 236 -3.05 22.87 35.04
N VAL A 237 -2.83 23.31 33.79
CA VAL A 237 -3.60 22.85 32.63
C VAL A 237 -3.42 21.35 32.43
N GLY A 238 -2.19 20.84 32.49
CA GLY A 238 -1.90 19.42 32.34
C GLY A 238 -2.58 18.57 33.42
N LEU A 239 -2.47 18.97 34.68
CA LEU A 239 -3.08 18.28 35.82
C LEU A 239 -4.61 18.32 35.74
N ARG A 240 -5.20 19.49 35.46
CA ARG A 240 -6.65 19.65 35.33
C ARG A 240 -7.20 18.75 34.23
N ASN A 241 -6.57 18.75 33.06
CA ASN A 241 -7.05 17.96 31.92
C ASN A 241 -6.77 16.46 32.06
N TYR A 242 -5.79 16.07 32.89
CA TYR A 242 -5.59 14.69 33.31
C TYR A 242 -6.70 14.23 34.27
N ILE A 243 -7.04 15.05 35.28
CA ILE A 243 -8.06 14.72 36.30
C ILE A 243 -9.48 14.78 35.73
N LYS A 244 -9.78 15.80 34.91
CA LYS A 244 -11.10 16.02 34.32
C LYS A 244 -10.95 16.25 32.81
N PRO A 245 -10.89 15.17 32.01
CA PRO A 245 -10.72 15.27 30.58
C PRO A 245 -11.91 16.04 29.95
N PRO A 246 -11.63 17.05 29.09
CA PRO A 246 -12.65 18.02 28.62
C PRO A 246 -13.57 17.48 27.50
N TYR A 247 -13.50 16.20 27.18
CA TYR A 247 -14.16 15.61 26.03
C TYR A 247 -15.27 14.66 26.48
N VAL A 248 -16.48 14.89 25.98
CA VAL A 248 -17.57 13.93 26.14
C VAL A 248 -17.32 12.77 25.19
N ARG A 249 -16.93 11.60 25.73
CA ARG A 249 -17.03 10.32 25.00
C ARG A 249 -18.49 9.86 25.03
N SER A 250 -19.42 10.57 24.38
CA SER A 250 -20.76 10.02 24.25
C SER A 250 -20.69 8.88 23.24
N GLU A 251 -21.28 7.75 23.59
CA GLU A 251 -21.76 6.80 22.59
C GLU A 251 -22.75 7.55 21.70
N TYR A 252 -22.59 7.37 20.39
CA TYR A 252 -23.61 7.77 19.44
C TYR A 252 -24.71 6.72 19.60
N LYS A 253 -25.70 6.96 20.47
CA LYS A 253 -26.97 6.23 20.37
C LYS A 253 -27.58 6.61 19.03
N SER A 254 -27.86 5.60 18.21
CA SER A 254 -28.58 5.76 16.95
C SER A 254 -29.92 6.43 17.23
N ILE A 255 -30.26 7.43 16.43
CA ILE A 255 -31.50 8.22 16.51
C ILE A 255 -32.75 7.32 16.40
N GLU A 256 -32.62 6.10 15.86
CA GLU A 256 -33.70 5.11 15.83
C GLU A 256 -34.16 4.66 17.23
N GLN A 257 -33.35 4.75 18.28
CA GLN A 257 -33.75 4.26 19.61
C GLN A 257 -34.59 5.28 20.40
N ASP A 258 -34.35 6.58 20.21
CA ASP A 258 -35.10 7.64 20.91
C ASP A 258 -36.52 7.81 20.32
N GLU A 259 -36.73 7.53 19.02
CA GLU A 259 -38.06 7.47 18.42
C GLU A 259 -38.87 6.21 18.85
N ILE A 260 -38.20 5.19 19.39
CA ILE A 260 -38.83 3.97 19.89
C ILE A 260 -39.24 4.13 21.35
N ASP A 261 -38.45 4.83 22.17
CA ASP A 261 -38.81 5.10 23.57
C ASP A 261 -39.97 6.11 23.69
N ASP A 262 -40.06 7.11 22.80
CA ASP A 262 -41.19 8.07 22.77
C ASP A 262 -42.50 7.45 22.22
N ARG A 263 -42.48 6.22 21.70
CA ARG A 263 -43.67 5.49 21.20
C ARG A 263 -44.27 4.52 22.21
N LEU A 264 -43.74 4.45 23.43
CA LEU A 264 -44.20 3.50 24.46
C LEU A 264 -45.15 4.09 25.52
N ASP A 265 -45.58 5.34 25.36
CA ASP A 265 -46.63 5.93 26.21
C ASP A 265 -48.05 5.76 25.62
N ILE A 266 -48.69 4.70 26.11
CA ILE A 266 -50.10 4.56 26.50
C ILE A 266 -51.21 5.13 25.57
N ALA A 267 -52.00 4.18 25.05
CA ALA A 267 -53.44 4.25 24.79
C ALA A 267 -53.99 5.34 23.85
N THR A 268 -54.24 4.96 22.60
CA THR A 268 -55.56 5.14 21.93
C THR A 268 -55.49 4.55 20.51
N MET A 269 -56.19 3.43 20.29
CA MET A 269 -56.55 3.00 18.92
C MET A 269 -57.70 3.88 18.42
N PRO A 270 -57.80 4.10 17.10
CA PRO A 270 -58.80 3.32 16.34
C PRO A 270 -58.32 2.83 14.96
N PHE A 271 -58.39 1.50 14.83
CA PHE A 271 -58.80 0.66 13.69
C PHE A 271 -58.97 1.23 12.24
N LEU A 272 -58.45 0.42 11.29
CA LEU A 272 -58.90 0.15 9.90
C LEU A 272 -58.94 1.29 8.85
N LYS A 273 -57.93 1.30 7.96
CA LYS A 273 -58.04 1.25 6.48
C LYS A 273 -56.72 1.67 5.81
N ARG A 274 -55.90 0.71 5.40
CA ARG A 274 -55.00 0.81 4.23
C ARG A 274 -54.22 -0.49 4.08
N THR A 275 -54.82 -1.49 3.45
CA THR A 275 -54.13 -2.72 3.03
C THR A 275 -54.26 -2.97 1.52
N GLU A 276 -54.71 -2.00 0.73
CA GLU A 276 -54.83 -2.15 -0.73
C GLU A 276 -53.84 -1.31 -1.53
N ASN A 277 -53.16 -0.33 -0.93
CA ASN A 277 -52.22 0.54 -1.67
C ASN A 277 -50.76 0.06 -1.64
N ASP A 278 -50.37 -0.73 -0.63
CA ASP A 278 -48.97 -1.15 -0.47
C ASP A 278 -48.63 -2.35 -1.36
N ALA A 279 -49.62 -3.16 -1.73
CA ALA A 279 -49.46 -4.28 -2.66
C ALA A 279 -49.29 -3.81 -4.13
N ALA A 280 -49.83 -2.65 -4.49
CA ALA A 280 -49.71 -2.10 -5.85
C ALA A 280 -48.35 -1.42 -6.09
N GLN A 281 -47.71 -0.88 -5.05
CA GLN A 281 -46.37 -0.28 -5.14
C GLN A 281 -45.24 -1.32 -5.17
N ALA A 282 -45.39 -2.45 -4.48
CA ALA A 282 -44.42 -3.54 -4.52
C ALA A 282 -44.33 -4.19 -5.93
N ALA A 283 -45.47 -4.37 -6.61
CA ALA A 283 -45.52 -4.95 -7.96
C ALA A 283 -44.96 -4.04 -9.08
N GLN A 284 -44.87 -2.72 -8.86
CA GLN A 284 -44.24 -1.79 -9.81
C GLN A 284 -42.72 -1.72 -9.65
N LEU A 285 -42.17 -2.07 -8.48
CA LEU A 285 -40.73 -2.06 -8.22
C LEU A 285 -40.03 -3.32 -8.77
N GLU A 286 -40.69 -4.48 -8.79
CA GLU A 286 -40.13 -5.72 -9.37
C GLU A 286 -40.06 -5.72 -10.91
N LYS A 287 -40.88 -4.93 -11.60
CA LYS A 287 -40.86 -4.84 -13.08
C LYS A 287 -39.75 -3.95 -13.65
N LYS A 288 -38.98 -3.23 -12.81
CA LYS A 288 -37.95 -2.29 -13.27
C LYS A 288 -36.51 -2.82 -13.18
N ALA A 289 -36.32 -4.05 -12.71
CA ALA A 289 -35.02 -4.72 -12.63
C ALA A 289 -34.93 -5.89 -13.61
N SER A 290 -34.78 -5.60 -14.90
CA SER A 290 -34.28 -6.56 -15.88
C SER A 290 -33.16 -5.89 -16.68
N PRO A 291 -31.94 -6.47 -16.76
CA PRO A 291 -30.88 -5.92 -17.58
C PRO A 291 -31.06 -6.35 -19.04
N THR A 292 -30.98 -5.38 -19.93
CA THR A 292 -30.83 -5.60 -21.38
C THR A 292 -29.35 -5.89 -21.66
N PRO A 293 -28.99 -6.82 -22.57
CA PRO A 293 -27.59 -7.13 -22.85
C PRO A 293 -26.97 -6.03 -23.72
N GLY A 294 -26.11 -5.21 -23.12
CA GLY A 294 -25.28 -4.23 -23.82
C GLY A 294 -23.82 -4.45 -23.44
N ASN A 295 -22.99 -4.68 -24.46
CA ASN A 295 -21.54 -4.77 -24.36
C ASN A 295 -20.96 -3.58 -23.58
N GLY A 296 -20.42 -3.83 -22.40
CA GLY A 296 -19.73 -2.83 -21.60
C GLY A 296 -18.94 -3.53 -20.51
N GLU A 297 -17.61 -3.42 -20.58
CA GLU A 297 -16.70 -3.83 -19.52
C GLU A 297 -17.19 -3.32 -18.16
N LEU A 298 -17.25 -4.21 -17.16
CA LEU A 298 -17.51 -3.84 -15.78
C LEU A 298 -16.38 -2.89 -15.32
N PRO A 299 -16.70 -1.69 -14.80
CA PRO A 299 -15.66 -0.78 -14.32
C PRO A 299 -14.99 -1.38 -13.07
N ALA A 300 -13.65 -1.40 -13.08
CA ALA A 300 -12.83 -1.81 -11.93
C ALA A 300 -13.24 -1.06 -10.65
N PRO A 301 -13.16 -1.71 -9.46
CA PRO A 301 -13.60 -1.10 -8.20
C PRO A 301 -12.85 0.20 -7.93
N THR A 302 -13.58 1.31 -7.86
CA THR A 302 -13.04 2.65 -7.57
C THR A 302 -12.54 2.72 -6.13
N GLN A 303 -11.24 2.53 -5.91
CA GLN A 303 -10.58 2.81 -4.63
C GLN A 303 -10.76 4.29 -4.25
N ARG A 304 -11.31 4.56 -3.06
CA ARG A 304 -11.41 5.91 -2.50
C ARG A 304 -10.08 6.30 -1.85
N ILE A 305 -9.59 7.50 -2.18
CA ILE A 305 -8.38 8.08 -1.57
C ILE A 305 -8.72 8.54 -0.15
N THR A 306 -8.08 7.96 0.87
CA THR A 306 -8.28 8.33 2.28
C THR A 306 -7.35 9.46 2.73
N PHE A 307 -7.82 10.26 3.69
CA PHE A 307 -7.01 11.31 4.33
C PHE A 307 -5.72 10.75 4.96
N LEU A 308 -5.77 9.51 5.47
CA LEU A 308 -4.62 8.84 6.08
C LEU A 308 -3.52 8.53 5.05
N ALA A 309 -3.88 8.06 3.84
CA ALA A 309 -2.92 7.83 2.76
C ALA A 309 -2.26 9.13 2.28
N ILE A 310 -3.04 10.22 2.21
CA ILE A 310 -2.52 11.57 1.92
C ILE A 310 -1.56 11.99 3.03
N PHE A 311 -1.98 11.93 4.30
CA PHE A 311 -1.17 12.31 5.46
C PHE A 311 0.15 11.53 5.56
N LEU A 312 0.14 10.21 5.31
CA LEU A 312 1.33 9.36 5.33
C LEU A 312 2.35 9.74 4.25
N GLY A 313 1.88 9.97 3.01
CA GLY A 313 2.79 10.44 1.96
C GLY A 313 3.30 11.85 2.21
N LEU A 314 2.51 12.74 2.83
CA LEU A 314 2.96 14.08 3.25
C LEU A 314 4.08 14.02 4.28
N VAL A 315 3.95 13.17 5.30
CA VAL A 315 4.98 13.00 6.33
C VAL A 315 6.26 12.40 5.74
N ALA A 316 6.15 11.40 4.85
CA ALA A 316 7.30 10.83 4.16
C ALA A 316 8.04 11.87 3.28
N SER A 317 7.31 12.77 2.60
CA SER A 317 7.88 13.81 1.75
C SER A 317 8.78 14.81 2.48
N ILE A 318 8.72 14.89 3.81
CA ILE A 318 9.62 15.72 4.64
C ILE A 318 11.09 15.30 4.47
N GLY A 319 11.37 14.02 4.22
CA GLY A 319 12.74 13.58 3.95
C GLY A 319 13.33 14.19 2.66
N GLY A 320 12.49 14.37 1.63
CA GLY A 320 12.87 15.09 0.41
C GLY A 320 13.10 16.59 0.65
N PHE A 321 12.36 17.19 1.59
CA PHE A 321 12.59 18.57 2.02
C PHE A 321 13.93 18.73 2.76
N MET A 322 14.25 17.82 3.69
CA MET A 322 15.53 17.86 4.41
C MET A 322 16.71 17.85 3.43
N PHE A 323 16.65 16.98 2.42
CA PHE A 323 17.60 16.96 1.32
C PHE A 323 17.72 18.33 0.64
N GLY A 324 16.61 18.89 0.14
CA GLY A 324 16.63 20.18 -0.57
C GLY A 324 17.15 21.34 0.28
N SER A 325 16.79 21.37 1.57
CA SER A 325 17.21 22.43 2.50
C SER A 325 18.72 22.43 2.76
N VAL A 326 19.32 21.27 3.05
CA VAL A 326 20.75 21.15 3.37
C VAL A 326 21.63 21.34 2.12
N SER A 327 21.11 20.96 0.95
CA SER A 327 21.75 21.21 -0.34
C SER A 327 21.73 22.68 -0.75
N GLY A 328 20.62 23.41 -0.51
CA GLY A 328 20.47 24.81 -0.94
C GLY A 328 21.14 25.85 -0.03
N GLN A 329 21.28 25.57 1.27
CA GLN A 329 21.81 26.54 2.25
C GLN A 329 23.29 26.91 2.04
N ILE A 330 24.10 25.98 1.53
CA ILE A 330 25.56 26.13 1.47
C ILE A 330 26.01 27.27 0.53
N SER A 331 25.25 27.52 -0.54
CA SER A 331 25.53 28.63 -1.48
C SER A 331 25.40 30.01 -0.81
N GLY A 332 24.49 30.14 0.14
CA GLY A 332 24.34 31.35 0.96
C GLY A 332 25.48 31.50 1.96
N PHE A 333 25.91 30.42 2.62
CA PHE A 333 26.98 30.50 3.63
C PHE A 333 28.28 31.09 3.07
N PHE A 334 28.69 30.71 1.85
CA PHE A 334 29.90 31.26 1.24
C PHE A 334 29.81 32.77 0.91
N ALA A 335 28.60 33.33 0.82
CA ALA A 335 28.41 34.77 0.61
C ALA A 335 28.34 35.56 1.93
N MET A 336 28.30 34.90 3.10
CA MET A 336 28.25 35.57 4.40
C MET A 336 29.65 35.98 4.89
N ARG A 337 29.83 37.25 5.23
CA ARG A 337 31.11 37.77 5.77
C ARG A 337 31.51 37.12 7.10
N ASP A 338 30.55 36.85 7.98
CA ASP A 338 30.82 36.18 9.27
C ASP A 338 31.31 34.73 9.04
N TYR A 339 30.65 33.99 8.15
CA TYR A 339 31.07 32.62 7.80
C TYR A 339 32.46 32.59 7.16
N ALA A 340 32.75 33.54 6.25
CA ALA A 340 34.08 33.69 5.66
C ALA A 340 35.15 34.05 6.71
N SER A 341 34.83 34.93 7.67
CA SER A 341 35.76 35.30 8.75
C SER A 341 36.09 34.16 9.71
N ARG A 342 35.18 33.18 9.87
CA ARG A 342 35.34 32.03 10.76
C ARG A 342 36.09 30.87 10.13
N PHE A 343 35.87 30.63 8.83
CA PHE A 343 36.30 29.41 8.16
C PHE A 343 37.18 29.64 6.92
N GLY A 344 37.28 30.88 6.43
CA GLY A 344 38.12 31.28 5.30
C GLY A 344 39.52 31.70 5.71
N ALA A 345 40.39 31.93 4.72
CA ALA A 345 41.76 32.42 4.93
C ALA A 345 41.85 33.91 4.58
N LEU A 346 42.66 34.66 5.34
CA LEU A 346 42.91 36.08 5.07
C LEU A 346 43.79 36.22 3.82
N GLN A 347 43.31 36.95 2.81
CA GLN A 347 44.06 37.26 1.60
C GLN A 347 44.78 38.62 1.69
N SER A 348 45.69 38.84 0.73
CA SER A 348 46.51 40.05 0.64
C SER A 348 45.73 41.34 0.38
N ASP A 349 44.46 41.24 -0.01
CA ASP A 349 43.50 42.34 -0.18
C ASP A 349 42.73 42.70 1.13
N GLY A 350 43.00 41.99 2.22
CA GLY A 350 42.37 42.18 3.53
C GLY A 350 41.00 41.51 3.67
N LEU A 351 40.54 40.73 2.68
CA LEU A 351 39.27 39.99 2.74
C LEU A 351 39.52 38.53 3.13
N TYR A 352 38.57 37.95 3.87
CA TYR A 352 38.55 36.52 4.15
C TYR A 352 37.84 35.80 3.01
N THR A 353 38.52 34.90 2.32
CA THR A 353 37.93 34.12 1.23
C THR A 353 38.32 32.63 1.33
N PHE A 354 37.59 31.77 0.64
CA PHE A 354 37.85 30.34 0.64
C PHE A 354 38.71 29.96 -0.57
N SER A 355 39.68 29.08 -0.37
CA SER A 355 40.35 28.44 -1.51
C SER A 355 39.40 27.47 -2.22
N PRO A 356 39.53 27.24 -3.53
CA PRO A 356 38.72 26.27 -4.27
C PRO A 356 38.72 24.88 -3.63
N ALA A 357 39.86 24.46 -3.07
CA ALA A 357 40.01 23.17 -2.40
C ALA A 357 39.21 23.08 -1.09
N VAL A 358 39.22 24.11 -0.25
CA VAL A 358 38.44 24.13 1.01
C VAL A 358 36.96 24.25 0.71
N GLN A 359 36.57 25.14 -0.19
CA GLN A 359 35.17 25.33 -0.60
C GLN A 359 34.59 24.05 -1.22
N GLY A 360 35.32 23.44 -2.16
CA GLY A 360 34.93 22.17 -2.78
C GLY A 360 34.80 21.03 -1.77
N SER A 361 35.73 20.94 -0.80
CA SER A 361 35.69 19.91 0.25
C SER A 361 34.47 20.06 1.18
N ILE A 362 34.16 21.28 1.62
CA ILE A 362 33.01 21.54 2.50
C ILE A 362 31.69 21.16 1.79
N VAL A 363 31.55 21.49 0.51
CA VAL A 363 30.34 21.12 -0.26
C VAL A 363 30.27 19.62 -0.49
N SER A 364 31.38 18.99 -0.89
CA SER A 364 31.41 17.60 -1.34
C SER A 364 31.28 16.57 -0.21
N PHE A 365 31.69 16.89 1.03
CA PHE A 365 31.62 15.95 2.16
C PHE A 365 30.19 15.52 2.49
N LEU A 366 29.19 16.38 2.26
CA LEU A 366 27.78 16.00 2.35
C LEU A 366 27.44 14.88 1.35
N CYS A 367 27.87 15.04 0.10
CA CYS A 367 27.61 14.07 -0.97
C CYS A 367 28.35 12.75 -0.73
N LEU A 368 29.56 12.82 -0.17
CA LEU A 368 30.34 11.64 0.20
C LEU A 368 29.65 10.84 1.32
N GLY A 369 29.11 11.52 2.33
CA GLY A 369 28.29 10.89 3.37
C GLY A 369 27.03 10.25 2.77
N ALA A 370 26.36 10.95 1.87
CA ALA A 370 25.15 10.47 1.22
C ALA A 370 25.38 9.25 0.31
N LEU A 371 26.54 9.16 -0.33
CA LEU A 371 26.98 7.96 -1.05
C LEU A 371 26.96 6.72 -0.13
N PHE A 372 27.66 6.79 1.00
CA PHE A 372 27.72 5.67 1.95
C PHE A 372 26.35 5.40 2.60
N GLY A 373 25.60 6.45 2.93
CA GLY A 373 24.25 6.34 3.46
C GLY A 373 23.30 5.61 2.52
N SER A 374 23.34 5.92 1.22
CA SER A 374 22.48 5.29 0.22
C SER A 374 22.80 3.81 0.00
N LEU A 375 24.09 3.43 0.02
CA LEU A 375 24.53 2.03 -0.09
C LEU A 375 24.11 1.19 1.12
N ALA A 376 24.19 1.76 2.32
CA ALA A 376 23.80 1.07 3.55
C ALA A 376 22.26 0.96 3.71
N ALA A 377 21.51 1.92 3.16
CA ALA A 377 20.09 2.05 3.39
C ALA A 377 19.24 0.87 2.90
N GLY A 378 19.59 0.24 1.77
CA GLY A 378 18.86 -0.92 1.26
C GLY A 378 18.87 -2.06 2.27
N LYS A 379 20.06 -2.45 2.75
CA LYS A 379 20.21 -3.51 3.76
C LYS A 379 19.58 -3.12 5.10
N LEU A 380 19.70 -1.86 5.50
CA LEU A 380 19.10 -1.36 6.74
C LEU A 380 17.55 -1.43 6.67
N ALA A 381 16.96 -1.02 5.55
CA ALA A 381 15.51 -1.05 5.33
C ALA A 381 14.92 -2.48 5.29
N ASP A 382 15.72 -3.46 4.88
CA ASP A 382 15.33 -4.87 4.90
C ASP A 382 15.47 -5.51 6.29
N VAL A 383 16.47 -5.10 7.09
CA VAL A 383 16.73 -5.66 8.43
C VAL A 383 15.81 -5.06 9.49
N ILE A 384 15.76 -3.72 9.59
CA ILE A 384 15.02 -3.03 10.68
C ILE A 384 13.69 -2.42 10.22
N GLY A 385 13.35 -2.52 8.94
CA GLY A 385 12.10 -1.99 8.38
C GLY A 385 12.20 -0.50 7.98
N ARG A 386 11.39 -0.12 6.98
CA ARG A 386 11.45 1.20 6.31
C ARG A 386 11.24 2.38 7.29
N ARG A 387 10.29 2.25 8.21
CA ARG A 387 9.94 3.29 9.21
C ARG A 387 11.10 3.59 10.17
N LEU A 388 11.71 2.55 10.72
CA LEU A 388 12.85 2.70 11.64
C LEU A 388 14.09 3.20 10.89
N THR A 389 14.31 2.77 9.65
CA THR A 389 15.40 3.32 8.81
C THR A 389 15.25 4.81 8.55
N ILE A 390 14.04 5.30 8.26
CA ILE A 390 13.79 6.74 8.10
C ILE A 390 14.08 7.48 9.42
N SER A 391 13.66 6.91 10.55
CA SER A 391 13.83 7.53 11.88
C SER A 391 15.29 7.59 12.33
N THR A 392 16.06 6.51 12.13
CA THR A 392 17.50 6.47 12.44
C THR A 392 18.31 7.38 11.50
N SER A 393 17.90 7.48 10.24
CA SER A 393 18.51 8.40 9.28
C SER A 393 18.26 9.87 9.64
N ALA A 394 17.04 10.21 10.06
CA ALA A 394 16.72 11.55 10.58
C ALA A 394 17.52 11.87 11.86
N PHE A 395 17.71 10.89 12.74
CA PHE A 395 18.56 11.05 13.93
C PHE A 395 20.04 11.30 13.57
N SER A 396 20.56 10.61 12.55
CA SER A 396 21.91 10.87 12.01
C SER A 396 22.03 12.32 11.49
N CYS A 397 21.00 12.83 10.80
CA CYS A 397 20.97 14.23 10.37
C CYS A 397 21.01 15.20 11.56
N CYS A 398 20.33 14.91 12.66
CA CYS A 398 20.38 15.73 13.88
C CYS A 398 21.80 15.78 14.46
N ILE A 399 22.50 14.65 14.53
CA ILE A 399 23.88 14.58 15.04
C ILE A 399 24.80 15.43 14.16
N GLY A 400 24.74 15.26 12.84
CA GLY A 400 25.55 16.03 11.90
C GLY A 400 25.29 17.53 12.00
N THR A 401 24.02 17.93 12.10
CA THR A 401 23.61 19.33 12.26
C THR A 401 24.12 19.94 13.58
N ILE A 402 24.10 19.18 14.69
CA ILE A 402 24.66 19.63 15.98
C ILE A 402 26.17 19.90 15.85
N ILE A 403 26.89 19.04 15.11
CA ILE A 403 28.33 19.22 14.85
C ILE A 403 28.58 20.46 13.97
N GLU A 404 27.72 20.70 12.98
CA GLU A 404 27.78 21.91 12.13
C GLU A 404 27.57 23.18 12.95
N ILE A 405 26.52 23.23 13.78
CA ILE A 405 26.18 24.41 14.61
C ILE A 405 27.22 24.67 15.71
N SER A 406 27.80 23.62 16.28
CA SER A 406 28.82 23.75 17.34
C SER A 406 30.21 24.11 16.80
N SER A 407 30.40 24.22 15.48
CA SER A 407 31.67 24.60 14.88
C SER A 407 31.87 26.12 14.92
N SER A 408 32.96 26.58 15.53
CA SER A 408 33.26 28.01 15.72
C SER A 408 34.32 28.57 14.76
N THR A 409 35.44 27.85 14.58
CA THR A 409 36.64 28.34 13.86
C THR A 409 37.33 27.26 13.00
N HIS A 410 37.01 25.98 13.21
CA HIS A 410 37.65 24.87 12.48
C HIS A 410 36.73 24.35 11.39
N TRP A 411 37.00 24.74 10.13
CA TRP A 411 36.20 24.33 8.96
C TRP A 411 36.13 22.81 8.77
N VAL A 412 37.14 22.06 9.26
CA VAL A 412 37.17 20.59 9.21
C VAL A 412 36.07 19.98 10.09
N GLN A 413 35.80 20.55 11.26
CA GLN A 413 34.71 20.10 12.13
C GLN A 413 33.36 20.30 11.44
N PHE A 414 33.17 21.45 10.78
CA PHE A 414 31.98 21.73 9.98
C PHE A 414 31.84 20.73 8.82
N ALA A 415 32.93 20.44 8.10
CA ALA A 415 32.94 19.44 7.02
C ALA A 415 32.61 18.02 7.50
N ILE A 416 33.08 17.61 8.69
CA ILE A 416 32.72 16.33 9.31
C ILE A 416 31.24 16.30 9.70
N GLY A 417 30.71 17.41 10.22
CA GLY A 417 29.27 17.55 10.46
C GLY A 417 28.46 17.30 9.19
N ARG A 418 28.89 17.90 8.07
CA ARG A 418 28.27 17.67 6.75
C ARG A 418 28.37 16.22 6.29
N LEU A 419 29.48 15.52 6.53
CA LEU A 419 29.61 14.09 6.23
C LEU A 419 28.55 13.26 6.97
N ILE A 420 28.36 13.51 8.27
CA ILE A 420 27.40 12.78 9.12
C ILE A 420 25.95 13.11 8.75
N THR A 421 25.66 14.39 8.47
CA THR A 421 24.37 14.81 7.90
C THR A 421 24.12 14.11 6.56
N GLY A 422 25.17 13.98 5.74
CA GLY A 422 25.16 13.29 4.46
C GLY A 422 24.70 11.84 4.56
N VAL A 423 25.23 11.08 5.52
CA VAL A 423 24.83 9.67 5.74
C VAL A 423 23.32 9.52 5.95
N GLY A 424 22.73 10.39 6.76
CA GLY A 424 21.28 10.41 6.97
C GLY A 424 20.51 10.78 5.71
N ILE A 425 20.95 11.81 4.97
CA ILE A 425 20.31 12.25 3.72
C ILE A 425 20.38 11.17 2.64
N GLY A 426 21.53 10.53 2.47
CA GLY A 426 21.72 9.43 1.53
C GLY A 426 20.76 8.27 1.81
N ALA A 427 20.59 7.92 3.09
CA ALA A 427 19.68 6.86 3.47
C ALA A 427 18.20 7.25 3.30
N LEU A 428 17.83 8.50 3.59
CA LEU A 428 16.49 9.04 3.33
C LEU A 428 16.16 9.05 1.83
N SER A 429 17.13 9.35 0.97
CA SER A 429 16.93 9.39 -0.49
C SER A 429 16.58 8.02 -1.11
N VAL A 430 16.97 6.92 -0.46
CA VAL A 430 16.60 5.55 -0.87
C VAL A 430 15.29 5.10 -0.21
N THR A 431 15.14 5.37 1.10
CA THR A 431 14.04 4.82 1.89
C THR A 431 12.72 5.56 1.76
N VAL A 432 12.73 6.88 1.53
CA VAL A 432 11.50 7.68 1.38
C VAL A 432 10.72 7.32 0.11
N PRO A 433 11.33 7.30 -1.10
CA PRO A 433 10.61 6.87 -2.31
C PRO A 433 10.15 5.41 -2.24
N MET A 434 10.96 4.54 -1.61
CA MET A 434 10.61 3.14 -1.37
C MET A 434 9.36 3.04 -0.48
N TYR A 435 9.33 3.75 0.65
CA TYR A 435 8.18 3.79 1.54
C TYR A 435 6.92 4.35 0.85
N GLN A 436 7.07 5.42 0.06
CA GLN A 436 5.96 6.04 -0.68
C GLN A 436 5.39 5.10 -1.75
N SER A 437 6.24 4.41 -2.52
CA SER A 437 5.80 3.46 -3.54
C SER A 437 5.15 2.20 -2.95
N GLU A 438 5.55 1.79 -1.75
CA GLU A 438 4.99 0.63 -1.04
C GLU A 438 3.69 0.96 -0.28
N SER A 439 3.51 2.19 0.20
CA SER A 439 2.41 2.59 1.09
C SER A 439 1.28 3.36 0.39
N THR A 440 1.49 3.81 -0.84
CA THR A 440 0.52 4.64 -1.58
C THR A 440 -0.29 3.80 -2.59
N PRO A 441 -1.64 3.92 -2.61
CA PRO A 441 -2.50 3.25 -3.59
C PRO A 441 -2.06 3.51 -5.05
N ALA A 442 -2.18 2.51 -5.92
CA ALA A 442 -1.65 2.54 -7.29
C ALA A 442 -2.09 3.77 -8.11
N ILE A 443 -3.33 4.23 -7.91
CA ILE A 443 -3.95 5.36 -8.62
C ILE A 443 -3.29 6.72 -8.28
N ILE A 444 -2.62 6.84 -7.12
CA ILE A 444 -2.02 8.10 -6.65
C ILE A 444 -0.50 8.04 -6.42
N ARG A 445 0.18 6.96 -6.84
CA ARG A 445 1.64 6.82 -6.69
C ARG A 445 2.45 7.97 -7.33
N GLY A 446 1.90 8.66 -8.32
CA GLY A 446 2.51 9.83 -8.96
C GLY A 446 2.01 11.22 -8.49
N VAL A 447 1.15 11.31 -7.45
CA VAL A 447 0.36 12.54 -7.17
C VAL A 447 0.58 13.14 -5.77
N ASN A 448 1.39 12.54 -4.90
CA ASN A 448 1.45 13.01 -3.51
C ASN A 448 2.50 14.12 -3.26
N SER A 449 2.17 15.35 -3.69
CA SER A 449 2.94 16.57 -3.37
C SER A 449 2.04 17.79 -3.15
N ALA A 450 1.56 17.97 -1.92
CA ALA A 450 1.01 19.24 -1.46
C ALA A 450 1.46 19.55 -0.03
N SER A 451 2.55 20.31 0.16
CA SER A 451 2.72 21.23 1.31
C SER A 451 3.99 22.09 1.18
N TRP A 452 3.84 23.26 0.58
CA TRP A 452 4.89 24.29 0.45
C TRP A 452 4.87 25.35 1.56
N ARG A 453 4.04 25.22 2.61
CA ARG A 453 3.76 26.33 3.56
C ARG A 453 4.57 26.33 4.85
N ILE A 454 5.48 25.39 4.99
CA ILE A 454 6.29 25.12 6.19
C ILE A 454 7.76 25.64 6.14
N PRO A 455 8.43 25.82 4.98
CA PRO A 455 9.89 26.05 4.95
C PRO A 455 10.47 27.31 5.61
N ASN A 456 9.70 28.30 6.05
CA ASN A 456 10.27 29.48 6.74
C ASN A 456 10.43 29.30 8.27
N GLY A 457 10.09 28.14 8.83
CA GLY A 457 10.06 27.88 10.29
C GLY A 457 10.91 26.70 10.79
N ILE A 458 12.15 26.58 10.30
CA ILE A 458 13.34 26.02 11.00
C ILE A 458 13.37 24.49 11.24
N SER A 459 14.30 23.85 10.52
CA SER A 459 14.60 22.42 10.32
C SER A 459 14.76 21.50 11.54
N PHE A 460 14.58 21.99 12.77
CA PHE A 460 14.68 21.21 14.01
C PHE A 460 13.33 20.61 14.45
N LEU A 461 12.23 21.35 14.21
CA LEU A 461 10.88 20.92 14.59
C LEU A 461 10.43 19.70 13.79
N TRP A 462 10.86 19.55 12.54
CA TRP A 462 10.42 18.47 11.65
C TRP A 462 11.14 17.15 11.83
N ALA A 463 12.43 17.14 12.16
CA ALA A 463 13.08 15.89 12.56
C ALA A 463 12.44 15.33 13.85
N LEU A 464 12.01 16.24 14.75
CA LEU A 464 11.33 15.90 15.99
C LEU A 464 9.87 15.48 15.74
N VAL A 465 9.10 16.18 14.91
CA VAL A 465 7.74 15.80 14.50
C VAL A 465 7.73 14.55 13.63
N LEU A 466 8.74 14.32 12.78
CA LEU A 466 8.91 13.08 12.01
C LEU A 466 9.28 11.94 12.95
N GLY A 467 10.29 12.10 13.81
CA GLY A 467 10.68 11.07 14.76
C GLY A 467 9.56 10.71 15.74
N VAL A 468 8.93 11.71 16.35
CA VAL A 468 7.81 11.54 17.29
C VAL A 468 6.54 11.10 16.58
N GLY A 469 6.20 11.70 15.44
CA GLY A 469 5.04 11.33 14.63
C GLY A 469 5.15 9.91 14.08
N MET A 470 6.35 9.50 13.69
CA MET A 470 6.62 8.11 13.31
C MET A 470 6.31 7.16 14.44
N LEU A 471 6.59 7.46 15.72
CA LEU A 471 6.26 6.56 16.85
C LEU A 471 4.76 6.23 16.96
N PHE A 472 3.88 7.10 16.44
CA PHE A 472 2.43 6.91 16.47
C PHE A 472 1.83 6.30 15.18
N LEU A 473 2.64 6.07 14.14
CA LEU A 473 2.17 5.47 12.88
C LEU A 473 2.17 3.93 12.96
N PRO A 474 1.17 3.26 12.34
CA PRO A 474 1.17 1.81 12.19
C PRO A 474 2.28 1.36 11.22
N GLU A 475 2.82 0.18 11.45
CA GLU A 475 3.87 -0.39 10.61
C GLU A 475 3.36 -0.73 9.19
N SER A 476 4.26 -0.82 8.20
CA SER A 476 3.88 -1.23 6.84
C SER A 476 3.16 -2.59 6.86
N PRO A 477 1.99 -2.73 6.20
CA PRO A 477 1.26 -3.99 6.15
C PRO A 477 2.10 -5.15 5.59
N ARG A 478 2.96 -4.86 4.62
CA ARG A 478 3.86 -5.86 4.00
C ARG A 478 4.93 -6.34 4.98
N TYR A 479 5.52 -5.43 5.76
CA TYR A 479 6.52 -5.78 6.77
C TYR A 479 5.89 -6.50 7.97
N ALA A 480 4.74 -6.02 8.45
CA ALA A 480 3.97 -6.68 9.51
C ALA A 480 3.63 -8.12 9.08
N TYR A 481 3.12 -8.31 7.86
CA TYR A 481 2.84 -9.63 7.29
C TYR A 481 4.12 -10.50 7.16
N ARG A 482 5.25 -9.93 6.72
CA ARG A 482 6.55 -10.62 6.60
C ARG A 482 7.09 -11.13 7.94
N GLN A 483 6.87 -10.36 9.01
CA GLN A 483 7.20 -10.73 10.39
C GLN A 483 6.14 -11.64 11.05
N GLY A 484 5.16 -12.11 10.29
CA GLY A 484 4.09 -12.98 10.78
C GLY A 484 2.96 -12.27 11.52
N ARG A 485 2.96 -10.93 11.58
CA ARG A 485 1.92 -10.09 12.21
C ARG A 485 0.79 -9.77 11.22
N VAL A 486 0.08 -10.79 10.79
CA VAL A 486 -0.96 -10.71 9.75
C VAL A 486 -2.16 -9.85 10.17
N ASP A 487 -2.53 -9.90 11.44
CA ASP A 487 -3.66 -9.11 11.97
C ASP A 487 -3.35 -7.61 12.03
N GLU A 488 -2.09 -7.27 12.36
CA GLU A 488 -1.61 -5.88 12.30
C GLU A 488 -1.61 -5.38 10.85
N ALA A 489 -1.23 -6.23 9.89
CA ALA A 489 -1.29 -5.92 8.46
C ALA A 489 -2.73 -5.69 7.99
N ARG A 490 -3.68 -6.56 8.36
CA ARG A 490 -5.11 -6.44 8.06
C ARG A 490 -5.72 -5.17 8.65
N ALA A 491 -5.49 -4.94 9.94
CA ALA A 491 -5.97 -3.75 10.64
C ALA A 491 -5.37 -2.47 10.02
N THR A 492 -4.13 -2.51 9.56
CA THR A 492 -3.50 -1.37 8.89
C THR A 492 -4.08 -1.15 7.50
N ILE A 493 -4.30 -2.20 6.69
CA ILE A 493 -4.93 -2.08 5.36
C ILE A 493 -6.38 -1.59 5.47
N ALA A 494 -7.15 -2.11 6.43
CA ALA A 494 -8.52 -1.68 6.68
C ALA A 494 -8.59 -0.21 7.13
N ARG A 495 -7.72 0.20 8.07
CA ARG A 495 -7.60 1.61 8.50
C ARG A 495 -7.13 2.54 7.38
N LEU A 496 -6.24 2.08 6.51
CA LEU A 496 -5.76 2.82 5.35
C LEU A 496 -6.83 2.93 4.25
N GLY A 497 -7.62 1.87 4.04
CA GLY A 497 -8.73 1.84 3.08
C GLY A 497 -10.00 2.53 3.58
N GLY A 498 -10.12 2.79 4.88
CA GLY A 498 -11.33 3.34 5.49
C GLY A 498 -12.51 2.37 5.44
N VAL A 499 -12.23 1.07 5.39
CA VAL A 499 -13.18 -0.02 5.28
C VAL A 499 -13.10 -0.90 6.53
N ASP A 500 -14.10 -1.74 6.74
CA ASP A 500 -14.07 -2.69 7.86
C ASP A 500 -12.91 -3.70 7.68
N ILE A 501 -12.44 -4.27 8.79
CA ILE A 501 -11.34 -5.26 8.78
C ILE A 501 -11.67 -6.48 7.91
N ASP A 502 -12.96 -6.81 7.82
CA ASP A 502 -13.49 -7.94 7.07
C ASP A 502 -13.97 -7.57 5.65
N ASP A 503 -13.70 -6.35 5.18
CA ASP A 503 -14.05 -5.95 3.82
C ASP A 503 -13.25 -6.77 2.79
N ARG A 504 -13.94 -7.18 1.71
CA ARG A 504 -13.36 -7.99 0.63
C ARG A 504 -12.08 -7.37 0.05
N SER A 505 -12.00 -6.05 -0.04
CA SER A 505 -10.82 -5.33 -0.53
C SER A 505 -9.58 -5.44 0.36
N VAL A 506 -9.76 -5.66 1.67
CA VAL A 506 -8.67 -5.94 2.63
C VAL A 506 -8.19 -7.37 2.44
N TYR A 507 -9.12 -8.30 2.25
CA TYR A 507 -8.83 -9.71 2.00
C TYR A 507 -8.04 -9.91 0.71
N ASP A 508 -8.45 -9.26 -0.38
CA ASP A 508 -7.77 -9.31 -1.67
C ASP A 508 -6.34 -8.75 -1.58
N GLN A 509 -6.14 -7.62 -0.89
CA GLN A 509 -4.80 -7.03 -0.71
C GLN A 509 -3.88 -7.87 0.18
N ILE A 510 -4.39 -8.47 1.25
CA ILE A 510 -3.61 -9.41 2.08
C ILE A 510 -3.25 -10.65 1.29
N THR A 511 -4.16 -11.13 0.44
CA THR A 511 -3.92 -12.29 -0.44
C THR A 511 -2.85 -11.96 -1.47
N GLU A 512 -2.89 -10.76 -2.07
CA GLU A 512 -1.82 -10.28 -2.96
C GLU A 512 -0.46 -10.19 -2.24
N ILE A 513 -0.43 -9.66 -1.01
CA ILE A 513 0.79 -9.60 -0.19
C ILE A 513 1.29 -11.00 0.15
N ARG A 514 0.39 -11.95 0.46
CA ARG A 514 0.72 -13.34 0.73
C ARG A 514 1.36 -14.00 -0.47
N VAL A 515 0.70 -13.92 -1.63
CA VAL A 515 1.21 -14.50 -2.90
C VAL A 515 2.60 -13.94 -3.20
N LYS A 516 2.78 -12.61 -3.12
CA LYS A 516 4.08 -11.96 -3.36
C LYS A 516 5.15 -12.35 -2.32
N LEU A 517 4.77 -12.53 -1.05
CA LEU A 517 5.72 -12.96 -0.02
C LEU A 517 6.08 -14.45 -0.16
N ASP A 518 5.14 -15.29 -0.57
CA ASP A 518 5.36 -16.71 -0.81
C ASP A 518 6.26 -16.90 -2.06
N GLU A 519 6.11 -16.05 -3.09
CA GLU A 519 7.06 -15.92 -4.21
C GLU A 519 8.47 -15.47 -3.73
N GLU A 520 8.55 -14.48 -2.83
CA GLU A 520 9.83 -14.03 -2.25
C GLU A 520 10.47 -15.09 -1.34
N ARG A 521 9.68 -15.87 -0.58
CA ARG A 521 10.13 -16.94 0.32
C ARG A 521 10.49 -18.22 -0.43
N ALA A 522 9.89 -18.47 -1.59
CA ALA A 522 10.31 -19.53 -2.51
C ALA A 522 11.72 -19.24 -3.08
N GLY A 523 12.10 -17.96 -3.20
CA GLY A 523 13.44 -17.52 -3.58
C GLY A 523 14.44 -17.38 -2.43
N LYS A 524 14.54 -18.36 -1.52
CA LYS A 524 15.52 -18.32 -0.41
C LYS A 524 16.98 -18.25 -0.93
N ASP A 525 17.76 -17.38 -0.29
CA ASP A 525 19.18 -17.04 -0.53
C ASP A 525 19.51 -16.16 -1.75
N THR A 526 18.88 -14.99 -1.88
CA THR A 526 19.35 -13.99 -2.85
C THR A 526 20.69 -13.39 -2.42
N LYS A 527 21.75 -13.74 -3.15
CA LYS A 527 23.08 -13.15 -2.96
C LYS A 527 23.13 -11.81 -3.70
N TRP A 528 23.69 -10.77 -3.09
CA TRP A 528 23.61 -9.38 -3.60
C TRP A 528 24.11 -9.19 -5.05
N TRP A 529 25.01 -10.06 -5.52
CA TRP A 529 25.52 -10.04 -6.89
C TRP A 529 24.55 -10.57 -7.94
N GLU A 530 23.47 -11.26 -7.56
CA GLU A 530 22.43 -11.70 -8.48
C GLU A 530 21.72 -10.53 -9.19
N MET A 531 21.85 -9.31 -8.66
CA MET A 531 21.37 -8.10 -9.36
C MET A 531 22.13 -7.83 -10.66
N PHE A 532 23.31 -8.42 -10.85
CA PHE A 532 24.10 -8.28 -12.08
C PHE A 532 24.00 -9.50 -13.00
N THR A 533 23.65 -10.66 -12.45
CA THR A 533 23.59 -11.92 -13.22
C THR A 533 22.17 -12.36 -13.56
N GLY A 534 21.15 -11.75 -12.96
CA GLY A 534 19.74 -12.07 -13.22
C GLY A 534 19.26 -11.68 -14.64
N PRO A 535 18.19 -12.31 -15.15
CA PRO A 535 17.67 -12.05 -16.50
C PRO A 535 17.34 -10.57 -16.71
N ALA A 536 17.93 -9.96 -17.75
CA ALA A 536 17.81 -8.54 -18.09
C ALA A 536 18.21 -7.53 -16.99
N MET A 537 18.72 -7.99 -15.83
CA MET A 537 18.98 -7.13 -14.68
C MET A 537 20.21 -6.23 -14.85
N LEU A 538 21.30 -6.71 -15.46
CA LEU A 538 22.47 -5.88 -15.74
C LEU A 538 22.11 -4.64 -16.56
N ARG A 539 21.26 -4.81 -17.59
CA ARG A 539 20.77 -3.71 -18.43
C ARG A 539 19.97 -2.70 -17.60
N ARG A 540 19.09 -3.16 -16.71
CA ARG A 540 18.29 -2.29 -15.84
C ARG A 540 19.16 -1.54 -14.83
N VAL A 541 20.11 -2.22 -14.19
CA VAL A 541 21.06 -1.58 -13.27
C VAL A 541 21.85 -0.49 -13.98
N MET A 542 22.37 -0.76 -15.19
CA MET A 542 23.10 0.23 -15.98
C MET A 542 22.22 1.42 -16.38
N ILE A 543 20.96 1.19 -16.78
CA ILE A 543 20.01 2.27 -17.07
C ILE A 543 19.77 3.13 -15.82
N GLY A 544 19.48 2.51 -14.67
CA GLY A 544 19.24 3.22 -13.42
C GLY A 544 20.43 4.07 -12.98
N VAL A 545 21.65 3.50 -13.07
CA VAL A 545 22.91 4.18 -12.78
C VAL A 545 23.13 5.37 -13.72
N VAL A 546 22.98 5.18 -15.03
CA VAL A 546 23.19 6.27 -16.02
C VAL A 546 22.13 7.36 -15.89
N LEU A 547 20.87 7.04 -15.60
CA LEU A 547 19.83 8.04 -15.40
C LEU A 547 20.07 8.87 -14.13
N GLN A 548 20.49 8.23 -13.03
CA GLN A 548 20.78 8.92 -11.78
C GLN A 548 22.08 9.76 -11.84
N ALA A 549 23.14 9.23 -12.45
CA ALA A 549 24.31 10.01 -12.81
C ALA A 549 23.94 11.18 -13.75
N GLY A 550 23.09 10.88 -14.73
CA GLY A 550 22.62 11.82 -15.74
C GLY A 550 21.87 12.99 -15.15
N GLN A 551 21.00 12.77 -14.16
CA GLN A 551 20.32 13.84 -13.43
C GLN A 551 21.32 14.86 -12.87
N GLN A 552 22.43 14.41 -12.31
CA GLN A 552 23.48 15.30 -11.80
C GLN A 552 24.25 15.99 -12.92
N LEU A 553 24.63 15.23 -13.96
CA LEU A 553 25.34 15.71 -15.13
C LEU A 553 24.51 16.64 -16.03
N THR A 554 23.21 16.83 -15.74
CA THR A 554 22.44 17.93 -16.35
C THR A 554 22.94 19.30 -15.91
N GLY A 555 23.64 19.43 -14.78
CA GLY A 555 24.19 20.71 -14.31
C GLY A 555 23.24 21.52 -13.42
N ALA A 556 22.15 20.95 -12.90
CA ALA A 556 21.27 21.65 -11.95
C ALA A 556 22.02 22.11 -10.68
N ASN A 557 22.83 21.22 -10.11
CA ASN A 557 23.58 21.50 -8.89
C ASN A 557 24.73 22.50 -9.08
N PHE A 558 25.20 22.71 -10.31
CA PHE A 558 26.12 23.82 -10.62
C PHE A 558 25.50 25.17 -10.25
N PHE A 559 24.24 25.41 -10.62
CA PHE A 559 23.51 26.63 -10.26
C PHE A 559 23.09 26.67 -8.79
N PHE A 560 22.62 25.56 -8.21
CA PHE A 560 22.17 25.56 -6.82
C PHE A 560 23.30 25.71 -5.79
N TYR A 561 24.49 25.15 -6.05
CA TYR A 561 25.62 25.26 -5.11
C TYR A 561 26.44 26.53 -5.30
N TYR A 562 26.61 26.98 -6.55
CA TYR A 562 27.55 28.06 -6.88
C TYR A 562 26.88 29.28 -7.53
N GLY A 563 25.55 29.33 -7.62
CA GLY A 563 24.84 30.43 -8.27
C GLY A 563 25.19 31.80 -7.70
N THR A 564 25.31 31.95 -6.37
CA THR A 564 25.75 33.23 -5.77
C THR A 564 27.15 33.65 -6.22
N THR A 565 28.07 32.69 -6.37
CA THR A 565 29.46 32.91 -6.79
C THR A 565 29.59 33.17 -8.29
N ILE A 566 28.76 32.52 -9.11
CA ILE A 566 28.74 32.71 -10.56
C ILE A 566 28.14 34.08 -10.90
N PHE A 567 27.00 34.41 -10.31
CA PHE A 567 26.29 35.65 -10.62
C PHE A 567 26.84 36.87 -9.89
N SER A 568 27.77 36.72 -8.93
CA SER A 568 28.49 37.87 -8.36
C SER A 568 29.38 38.55 -9.40
N GLN A 569 29.91 37.80 -10.37
CA GLN A 569 30.71 38.33 -11.48
C GLN A 569 29.88 39.10 -12.51
N VAL A 570 28.55 38.97 -12.46
CA VAL A 570 27.60 39.59 -13.40
C VAL A 570 27.24 41.03 -13.02
N GLY A 571 27.75 41.53 -11.87
CA GLY A 571 27.61 42.93 -11.47
C GLY A 571 26.26 43.31 -10.84
N LEU A 572 25.50 42.33 -10.32
CA LEU A 572 24.32 42.59 -9.51
C LEU A 572 24.72 43.06 -8.09
N ALA A 573 24.00 44.05 -7.56
CA ALA A 573 24.26 44.61 -6.23
C ALA A 573 24.05 43.62 -5.09
N ASP A 574 23.24 42.57 -5.31
CA ASP A 574 22.97 41.50 -4.36
C ASP A 574 22.85 40.15 -5.10
N SER A 575 23.82 39.26 -4.92
CA SER A 575 23.86 37.93 -5.55
C SER A 575 22.86 36.94 -4.94
N TYR A 576 22.29 37.23 -3.77
CA TYR A 576 21.23 36.42 -3.17
C TYR A 576 19.91 36.51 -3.95
N VAL A 577 19.63 37.67 -4.55
CA VAL A 577 18.41 37.88 -5.37
C VAL A 577 18.36 36.86 -6.49
N THR A 578 19.49 36.56 -7.13
CA THR A 578 19.55 35.58 -8.22
C THR A 578 19.25 34.16 -7.73
N GLN A 579 19.74 33.77 -6.55
CA GLN A 579 19.38 32.47 -5.97
C GLN A 579 17.91 32.38 -5.57
N ILE A 580 17.33 33.46 -5.05
CA ILE A 580 15.90 33.51 -4.73
C ILE A 580 15.07 33.35 -6.00
N ILE A 581 15.48 33.98 -7.10
CA ILE A 581 14.81 33.84 -8.41
C ILE A 581 14.89 32.39 -8.90
N LEU A 582 16.09 31.80 -8.95
CA LEU A 582 16.27 30.42 -9.41
C LEU A 582 15.51 29.41 -8.53
N GLY A 583 15.55 29.59 -7.21
CA GLY A 583 14.78 28.77 -6.27
C GLY A 583 13.26 28.92 -6.44
N SER A 584 12.78 30.14 -6.66
CA SER A 584 11.34 30.41 -6.88
C SER A 584 10.85 29.79 -8.19
N VAL A 585 11.62 29.94 -9.27
CA VAL A 585 11.33 29.32 -10.57
C VAL A 585 11.30 27.80 -10.43
N ASN A 586 12.28 27.21 -9.73
CA ASN A 586 12.32 25.77 -9.48
C ASN A 586 11.04 25.28 -8.78
N VAL A 587 10.61 25.95 -7.70
CA VAL A 587 9.39 25.57 -6.95
C VAL A 587 8.15 25.67 -7.83
N VAL A 588 7.95 26.79 -8.53
CA VAL A 588 6.77 27.01 -9.38
C VAL A 588 6.72 25.99 -10.52
N CYS A 589 7.85 25.74 -11.19
CA CYS A 589 7.93 24.83 -12.33
C CYS A 589 7.85 23.35 -11.92
N THR A 590 8.19 23.01 -10.68
CA THR A 590 8.00 21.64 -10.15
C THR A 590 6.52 21.23 -10.17
N PHE A 591 5.57 22.16 -9.98
CA PHE A 591 4.14 21.88 -10.19
C PHE A 591 3.81 21.55 -11.65
N GLY A 592 4.47 22.21 -12.60
CA GLY A 592 4.40 21.86 -14.02
C GLY A 592 4.93 20.44 -14.29
N GLY A 593 5.97 20.02 -13.57
CA GLY A 593 6.49 18.66 -13.61
C GLY A 593 5.45 17.61 -13.24
N LEU A 594 4.56 17.88 -12.27
CA LEU A 594 3.46 16.96 -11.92
C LEU A 594 2.50 16.74 -13.08
N TYR A 595 2.17 17.82 -13.81
CA TYR A 595 1.32 17.72 -15.00
C TYR A 595 2.00 16.89 -16.10
N VAL A 596 3.30 17.14 -16.33
CA VAL A 596 4.11 16.40 -17.31
C VAL A 596 4.20 14.92 -16.95
N VAL A 597 4.44 14.58 -15.68
CA VAL A 597 4.51 13.19 -15.20
C VAL A 597 3.20 12.44 -15.47
N GLN A 598 2.05 13.07 -15.32
CA GLN A 598 0.76 12.41 -15.54
C GLN A 598 0.38 12.31 -17.03
N LYS A 599 0.53 13.41 -17.77
CA LYS A 599 -0.01 13.53 -19.12
C LYS A 599 0.98 13.15 -20.21
N CYS A 600 2.27 13.32 -19.98
CA CYS A 600 3.31 13.05 -20.97
C CYS A 600 3.96 11.67 -20.76
N SER A 601 4.39 11.08 -21.87
CA SER A 601 5.26 9.90 -21.88
C SER A 601 6.59 10.21 -21.17
N ARG A 602 7.03 9.33 -20.27
CA ARG A 602 8.22 9.58 -19.43
C ARG A 602 9.48 9.71 -20.28
N ARG A 603 9.59 8.87 -21.31
CA ARG A 603 10.72 8.86 -22.25
C ARG A 603 10.84 10.16 -23.03
N TRP A 604 9.74 10.62 -23.63
CA TRP A 604 9.74 11.87 -24.41
C TRP A 604 9.95 13.10 -23.54
N ALA A 605 9.42 13.12 -22.31
CA ALA A 605 9.67 14.20 -21.37
C ALA A 605 11.17 14.34 -21.02
N LEU A 606 11.86 13.22 -20.76
CA LEU A 606 13.31 13.23 -20.51
C LEU A 606 14.12 13.69 -21.74
N ILE A 607 13.78 13.21 -22.94
CA ILE A 607 14.48 13.61 -24.18
C ILE A 607 14.31 15.10 -24.46
N ILE A 608 13.06 15.60 -24.43
CA ILE A 608 12.76 17.02 -24.68
C ILE A 608 13.42 17.90 -23.63
N GLY A 609 13.37 17.51 -22.35
CA GLY A 609 14.04 18.23 -21.27
C GLY A 609 15.56 18.32 -21.46
N ALA A 610 16.19 17.22 -21.89
CA ALA A 610 17.62 17.19 -22.16
C ALA A 610 18.00 18.09 -23.35
N LEU A 611 17.29 17.99 -24.47
CA LEU A 611 17.53 18.81 -25.66
C LEU A 611 17.28 20.29 -25.41
N TRP A 612 16.26 20.64 -24.62
CA TRP A 612 16.05 22.01 -24.15
C TRP A 612 17.28 22.47 -23.35
N SER A 613 17.74 21.64 -22.40
CA SER A 613 18.88 21.98 -21.54
C SER A 613 20.16 22.22 -22.35
N VAL A 614 20.38 21.48 -23.46
CA VAL A 614 21.47 21.73 -24.42
C VAL A 614 21.42 23.17 -24.95
N VAL A 615 20.25 23.62 -25.41
CA VAL A 615 20.08 24.99 -25.97
C VAL A 615 20.37 26.04 -24.91
N CYS A 616 19.88 25.85 -23.68
CA CYS A 616 20.13 26.79 -22.59
C CYS A 616 21.60 26.87 -22.23
N PHE A 617 22.31 25.74 -22.10
CA PHE A 617 23.73 25.73 -21.78
C PHE A 617 24.62 26.24 -22.91
N LEU A 618 24.24 26.00 -24.17
CA LEU A 618 24.93 26.56 -25.33
C LEU A 618 24.89 28.10 -25.27
N ILE A 619 23.71 28.68 -25.07
CA ILE A 619 23.54 30.14 -25.02
C ILE A 619 24.21 30.70 -23.77
N TYR A 620 24.02 30.08 -22.61
CA TYR A 620 24.69 30.46 -21.36
C TYR A 620 26.21 30.51 -21.51
N SER A 621 26.80 29.46 -22.10
CA SER A 621 28.25 29.35 -22.23
C SER A 621 28.83 30.34 -23.25
N LEU A 622 28.18 30.47 -24.42
CA LEU A 622 28.62 31.42 -25.46
C LEU A 622 28.51 32.87 -25.00
N VAL A 623 27.39 33.26 -24.38
CA VAL A 623 27.18 34.63 -23.89
C VAL A 623 28.11 34.94 -22.71
N GLY A 624 28.28 33.99 -21.78
CA GLY A 624 29.14 34.15 -20.62
C GLY A 624 30.62 34.29 -21.00
N SER A 625 31.08 33.53 -22.00
CA SER A 625 32.48 33.56 -22.44
C SER A 625 32.80 34.69 -23.43
N LEU A 626 31.83 35.14 -24.25
CA LEU A 626 32.10 36.08 -25.36
C LEU A 626 31.56 37.49 -25.14
N ALA A 627 30.51 37.67 -24.34
CA ALA A 627 29.75 38.93 -24.25
C ALA A 627 29.71 39.56 -22.86
N LEU A 628 30.20 38.88 -21.83
CA LEU A 628 30.16 39.33 -20.43
C LEU A 628 31.22 40.40 -20.08
N GLY A 629 32.12 40.75 -21.00
CA GLY A 629 33.16 41.76 -20.78
C GLY A 629 32.62 43.12 -20.30
N ASP A 630 33.38 43.76 -19.40
CA ASP A 630 33.20 45.07 -18.74
C ASP A 630 31.75 45.58 -18.63
N GLY A 631 30.98 45.00 -17.71
CA GLY A 631 29.76 45.62 -17.18
C GLY A 631 28.54 45.56 -18.11
N ASN A 632 28.53 44.68 -19.11
CA ASN A 632 27.39 44.49 -20.00
C ASN A 632 26.18 43.84 -19.28
N LYS A 633 25.32 44.69 -18.71
CA LYS A 633 24.10 44.28 -18.00
C LYS A 633 23.14 43.44 -18.86
N ALA A 634 23.14 43.62 -20.18
CA ALA A 634 22.31 42.81 -21.08
C ALA A 634 22.83 41.36 -21.15
N ALA A 635 24.14 41.15 -21.30
CA ALA A 635 24.74 39.82 -21.27
C ALA A 635 24.47 39.12 -19.93
N GLY A 636 24.60 39.85 -18.81
CA GLY A 636 24.25 39.35 -17.48
C GLY A 636 22.79 38.92 -17.31
N THR A 637 21.87 39.72 -17.84
CA THR A 637 20.43 39.40 -17.83
C THR A 637 20.13 38.15 -18.65
N VAL A 638 20.77 38.00 -19.82
CA VAL A 638 20.63 36.82 -20.67
C VAL A 638 21.12 35.56 -19.95
N LEU A 639 22.24 35.62 -19.22
CA LEU A 639 22.71 34.49 -18.41
C LEU A 639 21.66 34.05 -17.38
N ILE A 640 21.09 35.00 -16.63
CA ILE A 640 20.06 34.70 -15.61
C ILE A 640 18.81 34.09 -16.25
N VAL A 641 18.34 34.66 -17.37
CA VAL A 641 17.15 34.17 -18.08
C VAL A 641 17.35 32.74 -18.59
N PHE A 642 18.47 32.44 -19.24
CA PHE A 642 18.73 31.10 -19.75
C PHE A 642 19.03 30.08 -18.65
N SER A 643 19.61 30.51 -17.53
CA SER A 643 19.67 29.68 -16.32
C SER A 643 18.27 29.39 -15.75
N CYS A 644 17.37 30.37 -15.72
CA CYS A 644 15.98 30.15 -15.29
C CYS A 644 15.25 29.19 -16.24
N LEU A 645 15.36 29.39 -17.56
CA LEU A 645 14.74 28.51 -18.56
C LEU A 645 15.29 27.07 -18.48
N PHE A 646 16.59 26.91 -18.19
CA PHE A 646 17.16 25.62 -17.89
C PHE A 646 16.54 25.00 -16.62
N ILE A 647 16.39 25.75 -15.53
CA ILE A 647 15.74 25.27 -14.31
C ILE A 647 14.28 24.88 -14.58
N VAL A 648 13.55 25.61 -15.43
CA VAL A 648 12.20 25.19 -15.88
C VAL A 648 12.25 23.82 -16.55
N ALA A 649 13.17 23.63 -17.51
CA ALA A 649 13.33 22.37 -18.22
C ALA A 649 13.66 21.24 -17.22
N PHE A 650 14.62 21.44 -16.33
CA PHE A 650 15.03 20.47 -15.32
C PHE A 650 13.89 20.12 -14.36
N ALA A 651 13.25 21.11 -13.73
CA ALA A 651 12.22 20.93 -12.71
C ALA A 651 10.95 20.26 -13.26
N THR A 652 10.62 20.51 -14.53
CA THR A 652 9.47 19.88 -15.19
C THR A 652 9.78 18.49 -15.74
N THR A 653 11.05 18.13 -15.92
CA THR A 653 11.47 16.87 -16.56
C THR A 653 12.42 16.05 -15.68
N TRP A 654 13.74 16.19 -15.86
CA TRP A 654 14.79 15.37 -15.24
C TRP A 654 14.78 15.36 -13.71
N GLY A 655 14.32 16.43 -13.07
CA GLY A 655 14.18 16.53 -11.61
C GLY A 655 13.30 15.43 -11.04
N PRO A 656 11.97 15.44 -11.30
CA PRO A 656 11.07 14.41 -10.77
C PRO A 656 11.09 13.08 -11.53
N LEU A 657 11.27 13.09 -12.87
CA LEU A 657 11.07 11.88 -13.67
C LEU A 657 12.11 10.79 -13.43
N VAL A 658 13.38 11.13 -13.18
CA VAL A 658 14.43 10.13 -12.95
C VAL A 658 14.14 9.29 -11.72
N TRP A 659 13.69 9.91 -10.63
CA TRP A 659 13.31 9.19 -9.40
C TRP A 659 12.11 8.27 -9.60
N SER A 660 11.12 8.69 -10.39
CA SER A 660 9.97 7.86 -10.75
C SER A 660 10.38 6.66 -11.60
N VAL A 661 11.12 6.91 -12.68
CA VAL A 661 11.56 5.86 -13.63
C VAL A 661 12.43 4.83 -12.92
N VAL A 662 13.34 5.24 -12.04
CA VAL A 662 14.20 4.32 -11.28
C VAL A 662 13.40 3.47 -10.28
N ALA A 663 12.34 4.02 -9.66
CA ALA A 663 11.46 3.26 -8.78
C ALA A 663 10.60 2.23 -9.56
N GLU A 664 10.24 2.56 -10.81
CA GLU A 664 9.47 1.70 -11.72
C GLU A 664 10.33 0.63 -12.43
N LEU A 665 11.63 0.88 -12.58
CA LEU A 665 12.57 0.06 -13.35
C LEU A 665 12.84 -1.33 -12.74
N PHE A 666 12.89 -1.41 -11.41
CA PHE A 666 13.33 -2.61 -10.72
C PHE A 666 12.16 -3.49 -10.26
N PRO A 667 12.22 -4.82 -10.47
CA PRO A 667 11.24 -5.76 -9.96
C PRO A 667 11.33 -5.85 -8.44
N ALA A 668 10.26 -6.32 -7.78
CA ALA A 668 10.17 -6.34 -6.31
C ALA A 668 11.38 -7.01 -5.65
N ARG A 669 11.81 -8.15 -6.20
CA ARG A 669 12.96 -8.95 -5.74
C ARG A 669 14.28 -8.17 -5.63
N TYR A 670 14.55 -7.23 -6.54
CA TYR A 670 15.84 -6.51 -6.61
C TYR A 670 15.69 -5.00 -6.39
N ARG A 671 14.51 -4.52 -6.00
CA ARG A 671 14.20 -3.09 -5.94
C ARG A 671 15.09 -2.34 -4.97
N ALA A 672 15.18 -2.81 -3.73
CA ALA A 672 16.01 -2.15 -2.72
C ALA A 672 17.50 -2.07 -3.10
N PRO A 673 18.20 -3.16 -3.46
CA PRO A 673 19.61 -3.08 -3.86
C PRO A 673 19.83 -2.33 -5.18
N GLY A 674 18.94 -2.49 -6.16
CA GLY A 674 19.04 -1.78 -7.45
C GLY A 674 18.85 -0.27 -7.31
N MET A 675 17.85 0.16 -6.53
CA MET A 675 17.64 1.58 -6.22
C MET A 675 18.79 2.16 -5.40
N ALA A 676 19.34 1.41 -4.43
CA ALA A 676 20.49 1.84 -3.64
C ALA A 676 21.71 2.12 -4.53
N LEU A 677 22.02 1.22 -5.48
CA LEU A 677 23.15 1.39 -6.40
C LEU A 677 22.94 2.54 -7.38
N ALA A 678 21.73 2.69 -7.93
CA ALA A 678 21.39 3.82 -8.79
C ALA A 678 21.51 5.15 -8.03
N THR A 679 21.00 5.20 -6.81
CA THR A 679 21.07 6.40 -5.94
C THR A 679 22.50 6.70 -5.49
N ALA A 680 23.31 5.67 -5.22
CA ALA A 680 24.73 5.83 -4.96
C ALA A 680 25.45 6.49 -6.15
N SER A 681 25.08 6.13 -7.38
CA SER A 681 25.59 6.80 -8.58
C SER A 681 25.19 8.28 -8.64
N ASN A 682 23.94 8.62 -8.28
CA ASN A 682 23.52 10.02 -8.13
C ASN A 682 24.47 10.77 -7.18
N TRP A 683 24.67 10.25 -5.97
CA TRP A 683 25.51 10.91 -4.97
C TRP A 683 26.99 10.96 -5.34
N LEU A 684 27.50 9.95 -6.04
CA LEU A 684 28.85 9.96 -6.57
C LEU A 684 29.05 11.10 -7.57
N PHE A 685 28.16 11.25 -8.56
CA PHE A 685 28.29 12.34 -9.53
C PHE A 685 28.00 13.71 -8.92
N ASN A 686 27.12 13.78 -7.92
CA ASN A 686 26.92 15.00 -7.13
C ASN A 686 28.21 15.38 -6.37
N PHE A 687 28.90 14.41 -5.77
CA PHE A 687 30.21 14.62 -5.15
C PHE A 687 31.24 15.12 -6.17
N LEU A 688 31.35 14.47 -7.34
CA LEU A 688 32.30 14.87 -8.39
C LEU A 688 32.04 16.31 -8.85
N ILE A 689 30.78 16.67 -9.12
CA ILE A 689 30.42 18.04 -9.52
C ILE A 689 30.74 19.00 -8.37
N SER A 690 30.31 18.71 -7.14
CA SER A 690 30.57 19.57 -5.97
C SER A 690 32.06 19.78 -5.71
N PHE A 691 32.90 18.76 -5.90
CA PHE A 691 34.32 18.89 -5.64
C PHE A 691 35.07 19.58 -6.79
N PHE A 692 34.83 19.14 -8.03
CA PHE A 692 35.61 19.58 -9.19
C PHE A 692 35.12 20.89 -9.83
N THR A 693 33.87 21.31 -9.60
CA THR A 693 33.28 22.49 -10.27
C THR A 693 34.11 23.74 -10.07
N GLN A 694 34.61 24.02 -8.85
CA GLN A 694 35.38 25.25 -8.60
C GLN A 694 36.75 25.24 -9.29
N PHE A 695 37.42 24.09 -9.35
CA PHE A 695 38.68 23.94 -10.09
C PHE A 695 38.47 24.14 -11.59
N ILE A 696 37.44 23.50 -12.15
CA ILE A 696 37.15 23.59 -13.58
C ILE A 696 36.71 25.02 -13.94
N THR A 697 35.79 25.61 -13.18
CA THR A 697 35.29 26.98 -13.44
C THR A 697 36.40 28.02 -13.29
N HIS A 698 37.37 27.81 -12.41
CA HIS A 698 38.54 28.68 -12.31
C HIS A 698 39.37 28.69 -13.60
N ASP A 699 39.55 27.53 -14.25
CA ASP A 699 40.44 27.39 -15.41
C ASP A 699 39.73 27.69 -16.74
N ILE A 700 38.46 27.32 -16.89
CA ILE A 700 37.72 27.44 -18.16
C ILE A 700 36.54 28.43 -18.10
N GLY A 701 36.24 29.01 -16.94
CA GLY A 701 35.15 29.99 -16.77
C GLY A 701 33.80 29.46 -17.23
N TYR A 702 33.08 30.26 -18.02
CA TYR A 702 31.74 29.94 -18.52
C TYR A 702 31.71 28.83 -19.58
N TRP A 703 32.86 28.42 -20.14
CA TRP A 703 32.94 27.26 -21.05
C TRP A 703 32.53 25.94 -20.39
N TYR A 704 32.53 25.89 -19.06
CA TYR A 704 32.05 24.74 -18.31
C TYR A 704 30.58 24.39 -18.63
N GLY A 705 29.75 25.38 -19.02
CA GLY A 705 28.40 25.13 -19.51
C GLY A 705 28.34 24.17 -20.71
N MET A 706 29.33 24.19 -21.61
CA MET A 706 29.38 23.27 -22.76
C MET A 706 29.56 21.81 -22.34
N VAL A 707 30.22 21.55 -21.20
CA VAL A 707 30.38 20.20 -20.66
C VAL A 707 29.02 19.64 -20.22
N PHE A 708 28.20 20.45 -19.55
CA PHE A 708 26.83 20.07 -19.21
C PHE A 708 25.94 19.94 -20.44
N GLY A 709 26.09 20.83 -21.43
CA GLY A 709 25.40 20.73 -22.72
C GLY A 709 25.73 19.43 -23.46
N GLY A 710 27.00 19.06 -23.57
CA GLY A 710 27.42 17.79 -24.18
C GLY A 710 26.90 16.57 -23.42
N SER A 711 26.89 16.64 -22.08
CA SER A 711 26.31 15.61 -21.23
C SER A 711 24.80 15.44 -21.47
N CYS A 712 24.05 16.56 -21.56
CA CYS A 712 22.62 16.53 -21.86
C CYS A 712 22.34 15.93 -23.25
N LEU A 713 23.17 16.23 -24.26
CA LEU A 713 23.02 15.65 -25.59
C LEU A 713 23.24 14.13 -25.59
N PHE A 714 24.28 13.66 -24.89
CA PHE A 714 24.51 12.23 -24.67
C PHE A 714 23.32 11.57 -23.98
N LEU A 715 22.80 12.19 -22.91
CA LEU A 715 21.67 11.67 -22.15
C LEU A 715 20.38 11.60 -22.99
N ALA A 716 20.13 12.58 -23.86
CA ALA A 716 19.01 12.53 -24.81
C ALA A 716 19.12 11.30 -25.73
N GLY A 717 20.31 11.05 -26.29
CA GLY A 717 20.59 9.86 -27.09
C GLY A 717 20.45 8.56 -26.29
N PHE A 718 20.96 8.53 -25.06
CA PHE A 718 20.88 7.36 -24.19
C PHE A 718 19.43 6.99 -23.85
N VAL A 719 18.61 7.98 -23.46
CA VAL A 719 17.18 7.76 -23.19
C VAL A 719 16.46 7.27 -24.44
N PHE A 720 16.80 7.81 -25.61
CA PHE A 720 16.22 7.39 -26.89
C PHE A 720 16.56 5.92 -27.23
N PHE A 721 17.79 5.47 -27.03
CA PHE A 721 18.16 4.10 -27.42
C PHE A 721 17.85 3.03 -26.37
N PHE A 722 17.87 3.36 -25.06
CA PHE A 722 17.91 2.33 -24.01
C PHE A 722 16.72 2.30 -23.05
N VAL A 723 16.00 3.42 -22.85
CA VAL A 723 14.91 3.53 -21.87
C VAL A 723 13.56 3.15 -22.48
N ILE A 724 12.87 2.21 -21.81
CA ILE A 724 11.53 1.72 -22.15
C ILE A 724 10.48 2.66 -21.54
N GLU A 725 9.36 2.87 -22.25
CA GLU A 725 8.25 3.68 -21.74
C GLU A 725 7.49 2.97 -20.62
N SER A 726 7.38 3.64 -19.46
CA SER A 726 6.74 3.11 -18.25
C SER A 726 5.37 3.71 -17.93
N LYS A 727 4.94 4.75 -18.66
CA LYS A 727 3.65 5.42 -18.44
C LYS A 727 2.47 4.46 -18.48
N ASP A 728 1.63 4.54 -17.45
CA ASP A 728 0.35 3.82 -17.31
C ASP A 728 0.48 2.29 -17.40
N ARG A 729 1.67 1.76 -17.09
CA ARG A 729 1.95 0.32 -17.03
C ARG A 729 2.08 -0.15 -15.59
N SER A 730 1.71 -1.41 -15.34
CA SER A 730 2.00 -2.05 -14.07
C SER A 730 3.50 -2.35 -13.94
N LEU A 731 3.97 -2.53 -12.70
CA LEU A 731 5.39 -2.85 -12.46
C LEU A 731 5.75 -4.23 -13.05
N GLU A 732 4.78 -5.13 -13.05
CA GLU A 732 4.84 -6.48 -13.58
C GLU A 732 4.87 -6.49 -15.13
N GLU A 733 4.12 -5.59 -15.78
CA GLU A 733 4.19 -5.39 -17.24
C GLU A 733 5.56 -4.85 -17.66
N ILE A 734 6.09 -3.85 -16.94
CA ILE A 734 7.43 -3.30 -17.21
C ILE A 734 8.47 -4.41 -17.06
N ASP A 735 8.36 -5.24 -16.02
CA ASP A 735 9.25 -6.38 -15.82
C ASP A 735 9.23 -7.34 -17.02
N THR A 736 8.04 -7.68 -17.49
CA THR A 736 7.81 -8.53 -18.66
C THR A 736 8.43 -7.93 -19.92
N MET A 737 8.29 -6.62 -20.16
CA MET A 737 8.85 -5.93 -21.33
C MET A 737 10.38 -6.04 -21.39
N TYR A 738 11.05 -5.93 -20.25
CA TYR A 738 12.51 -6.07 -20.17
C TYR A 738 12.96 -7.53 -20.35
N VAL A 739 12.22 -8.50 -19.82
CA VAL A 739 12.50 -9.94 -20.01
C VAL A 739 12.31 -10.36 -21.47
N LEU A 740 11.24 -9.88 -22.12
CA LEU A 740 10.96 -10.13 -23.55
C LEU A 740 11.85 -9.32 -24.51
N GLY A 741 12.75 -8.47 -24.00
CA GLY A 741 13.66 -7.70 -24.83
C GLY A 741 12.98 -6.69 -25.75
N VAL A 742 11.85 -6.11 -25.32
CA VAL A 742 11.08 -5.15 -26.12
C VAL A 742 11.97 -3.98 -26.55
N ASN A 743 11.88 -3.61 -27.84
CA ASN A 743 12.64 -2.48 -28.38
C ASN A 743 12.21 -1.18 -27.67
N PRO A 744 13.13 -0.42 -27.04
CA PRO A 744 12.83 0.85 -26.39
C PRO A 744 12.07 1.84 -27.27
N ILE A 745 12.39 1.90 -28.57
CA ILE A 745 11.83 2.87 -29.50
C ILE A 745 10.34 2.64 -29.73
N THR A 746 9.91 1.37 -29.82
CA THR A 746 8.51 0.99 -30.06
C THR A 746 7.78 0.54 -28.80
N SER A 747 8.40 0.73 -27.63
CA SER A 747 7.87 0.27 -26.34
C SER A 747 6.51 0.87 -25.98
N ALA A 748 6.22 2.10 -26.42
CA ALA A 748 4.93 2.75 -26.15
C ALA A 748 3.73 2.04 -26.80
N SER A 749 3.94 1.42 -27.96
CA SER A 749 2.91 0.65 -28.69
C SER A 749 2.86 -0.83 -28.31
N TRP A 750 3.63 -1.25 -27.31
CA TRP A 750 3.63 -2.64 -26.86
C TRP A 750 2.31 -2.96 -26.15
N ASP A 751 1.70 -4.09 -26.51
CA ASP A 751 0.44 -4.55 -25.95
C ASP A 751 0.62 -5.95 -25.34
N PRO A 752 0.31 -6.15 -24.04
CA PRO A 752 0.45 -7.45 -23.38
C PRO A 752 -0.39 -8.55 -24.04
N ALA A 753 -1.57 -8.25 -24.60
CA ALA A 753 -2.42 -9.26 -25.25
C ALA A 753 -1.79 -9.78 -26.56
N THR A 754 -1.16 -8.89 -27.33
CA THR A 754 -0.45 -9.25 -28.56
C THR A 754 0.87 -10.00 -28.27
N ALA A 755 1.54 -9.70 -27.15
CA ALA A 755 2.77 -10.36 -26.73
C ALA A 755 2.55 -11.81 -26.28
N ALA A 756 1.49 -12.08 -25.52
CA ALA A 756 1.07 -13.46 -25.17
C ALA A 756 0.79 -14.30 -26.42
N LYS A 757 0.17 -13.68 -27.44
CA LYS A 757 -0.15 -14.31 -28.74
C LYS A 757 1.09 -14.56 -29.62
N ARG A 758 2.15 -13.76 -29.47
CA ARG A 758 3.45 -13.97 -30.12
C ARG A 758 4.30 -15.01 -29.39
N ALA A 759 4.28 -15.01 -28.06
CA ALA A 759 4.97 -16.01 -27.25
C ALA A 759 4.41 -17.42 -27.48
N SER A 760 3.10 -17.56 -27.73
CA SER A 760 2.50 -18.83 -28.16
C SER A 760 2.86 -19.22 -29.61
N MET A 761 3.42 -18.31 -30.41
CA MET A 761 3.84 -18.54 -31.80
C MET A 761 5.36 -18.72 -31.96
N SER A 762 6.18 -18.41 -30.95
CA SER A 762 7.63 -18.48 -31.02
C SER A 762 8.22 -19.43 -29.97
N SER A 763 8.10 -20.73 -30.21
CA SER A 763 9.00 -21.73 -29.63
C SER A 763 10.25 -21.83 -30.53
N PRO A 764 11.49 -21.88 -30.02
CA PRO A 764 12.69 -21.84 -30.85
C PRO A 764 13.05 -23.22 -31.42
N GLU A 765 13.12 -23.34 -32.75
CA GLU A 765 13.95 -24.34 -33.41
C GLU A 765 15.42 -24.07 -33.10
N THR A 766 16.09 -25.04 -32.50
CA THR A 766 17.53 -25.01 -32.20
C THR A 766 18.35 -25.09 -33.48
N SER A 767 19.01 -24.00 -33.87
CA SER A 767 20.07 -24.01 -34.87
C SER A 767 21.38 -24.54 -34.27
N ARG A 768 21.77 -25.77 -34.60
CA ARG A 768 23.17 -26.23 -34.54
C ARG A 768 23.87 -25.81 -35.82
N GLY A 769 24.88 -24.95 -35.69
CA GLY A 769 25.85 -24.69 -36.77
C GLY A 769 26.95 -25.75 -36.75
N GLY A 770 27.21 -26.37 -37.90
CA GLY A 770 28.27 -27.35 -38.11
C GLY A 770 28.40 -27.76 -39.58
N SER A 771 29.08 -26.92 -40.36
CA SER A 771 29.70 -27.15 -41.68
C SER A 771 29.82 -28.60 -42.20
N ALA A 772 29.28 -28.87 -43.40
CA ALA A 772 30.03 -29.19 -44.64
C ALA A 772 29.17 -29.91 -45.70
N TRP A 773 29.29 -29.43 -46.94
CA TRP A 773 29.03 -30.04 -48.26
C TRP A 773 29.00 -31.60 -48.28
N THR A 774 28.13 -32.31 -49.01
CA THR A 774 27.91 -32.34 -50.47
C THR A 774 26.69 -33.21 -50.86
N GLY A 775 26.01 -32.89 -51.97
CA GLY A 775 25.48 -33.88 -52.94
C GLY A 775 23.98 -34.19 -52.90
N GLU A 776 23.30 -33.78 -53.99
CA GLU A 776 22.35 -34.56 -54.84
C GLU A 776 21.36 -35.51 -54.11
N ASP A 777 20.05 -35.56 -54.37
CA ASP A 777 19.26 -35.17 -55.54
C ASP A 777 17.77 -35.53 -55.27
N ARG A 778 16.88 -34.95 -56.10
CA ARG A 778 15.49 -35.34 -56.43
C ARG A 778 14.31 -34.77 -55.62
N ASP A 779 13.77 -33.70 -56.20
CA ASP A 779 12.42 -33.63 -56.82
C ASP A 779 11.21 -34.16 -56.03
N GLU A 780 10.29 -33.26 -55.67
CA GLU A 780 8.95 -33.23 -56.30
C GLU A 780 8.17 -31.94 -56.01
N GLU A 781 7.14 -31.72 -56.82
CA GLU A 781 6.60 -30.45 -57.30
C GLU A 781 5.69 -29.64 -56.36
N SER A 782 5.96 -28.33 -56.39
CA SER A 782 5.07 -27.17 -56.46
C SER A 782 3.52 -27.27 -56.37
N ARG A 783 2.98 -26.56 -55.35
CA ARG A 783 2.00 -25.42 -55.40
C ARG A 783 0.53 -25.70 -55.81
N PRO A 784 -0.43 -24.77 -55.51
CA PRO A 784 -0.54 -23.81 -54.40
C PRO A 784 -1.94 -23.80 -53.74
N ILE A 785 -1.99 -23.20 -52.55
CA ILE A 785 -3.21 -22.99 -51.75
C ILE A 785 -3.98 -21.77 -52.27
N ARG A 786 -5.30 -21.93 -52.49
CA ARG A 786 -6.26 -20.83 -52.56
C ARG A 786 -7.46 -21.09 -51.65
N THR A 787 -7.71 -20.08 -50.84
CA THR A 787 -8.85 -19.76 -49.98
C THR A 787 -10.21 -19.99 -50.64
N LEU A 788 -11.23 -20.35 -49.85
CA LEU A 788 -12.53 -19.66 -49.77
C LEU A 788 -13.31 -20.11 -48.52
N GLU A 789 -14.22 -19.23 -48.11
CA GLU A 789 -14.99 -19.15 -46.88
C GLU A 789 -15.97 -20.32 -46.64
N GLY A 790 -16.41 -20.50 -45.38
CA GLY A 790 -17.67 -21.19 -45.07
C GLY A 790 -17.65 -22.12 -43.86
N GLU A 791 -18.47 -21.74 -42.86
CA GLU A 791 -19.22 -22.60 -41.94
C GLU A 791 -18.48 -23.47 -40.90
N SER A 792 -18.83 -23.19 -39.64
CA SER A 792 -18.61 -24.02 -38.46
C SER A 792 -19.20 -25.42 -38.61
N PRO A 793 -18.45 -26.53 -38.46
CA PRO A 793 -19.05 -27.84 -38.39
C PRO A 793 -19.52 -28.12 -36.96
N ARG A 794 -20.84 -28.25 -36.80
CA ARG A 794 -21.45 -29.06 -35.74
C ARG A 794 -20.93 -30.49 -35.91
N LEU A 795 -20.08 -30.95 -35.00
CA LEU A 795 -19.71 -32.36 -34.92
C LEU A 795 -20.82 -33.13 -34.18
N THR A 796 -21.74 -33.68 -34.97
CA THR A 796 -22.55 -34.84 -34.60
C THR A 796 -21.63 -36.06 -34.48
N TYR A 797 -21.55 -36.65 -33.29
CA TYR A 797 -20.87 -37.93 -33.07
C TYR A 797 -21.92 -39.03 -32.95
N GLU A 798 -22.24 -39.65 -34.08
CA GLU A 798 -22.79 -41.01 -34.13
C GLU A 798 -21.76 -41.89 -34.84
N THR A 799 -20.98 -42.64 -34.05
CA THR A 799 -20.19 -43.79 -34.53
C THR A 799 -20.18 -44.84 -33.42
N ALA A 800 -20.42 -46.09 -33.82
CA ALA A 800 -20.63 -47.26 -32.97
C ALA A 800 -19.44 -47.58 -32.06
N TRP A 801 -19.76 -48.00 -30.82
CA TRP A 801 -18.85 -48.31 -29.72
C TRP A 801 -18.36 -49.76 -29.81
N THR A 802 -17.08 -50.00 -30.13
CA THR A 802 -16.54 -51.36 -30.10
C THR A 802 -15.18 -51.53 -29.41
N ASP A 803 -14.47 -50.48 -28.99
CA ASP A 803 -13.23 -50.62 -28.18
C ASP A 803 -13.18 -49.54 -27.09
N SER A 804 -13.62 -49.84 -25.87
CA SER A 804 -13.65 -48.88 -24.74
C SER A 804 -12.31 -48.80 -24.01
N SER A 805 -11.51 -47.76 -24.27
CA SER A 805 -10.25 -47.48 -23.57
C SER A 805 -10.49 -46.61 -22.33
N SER A 806 -10.12 -47.13 -21.15
CA SER A 806 -10.38 -46.47 -19.86
C SER A 806 -9.10 -46.10 -19.12
N GLN A 807 -9.08 -44.89 -18.57
CA GLN A 807 -8.03 -44.45 -17.67
C GLN A 807 -8.48 -44.58 -16.21
N VAL A 808 -7.66 -45.19 -15.36
CA VAL A 808 -7.91 -45.31 -13.92
C VAL A 808 -6.85 -44.52 -13.15
N THR A 809 -7.30 -43.66 -12.25
CA THR A 809 -6.45 -43.00 -11.24
C THR A 809 -7.05 -43.16 -9.85
N ASN A 810 -6.25 -43.08 -8.80
CA ASN A 810 -6.70 -43.31 -7.43
C ASN A 810 -5.98 -42.36 -6.46
N ASP A 811 -6.66 -41.82 -5.47
CA ASP A 811 -6.06 -40.91 -4.49
C ASP A 811 -5.36 -41.62 -3.33
N ASP A 812 -5.61 -42.92 -3.11
CA ASP A 812 -4.99 -43.70 -2.02
C ASP A 812 -3.59 -44.24 -2.33
N GLY A 813 -3.08 -44.00 -3.54
CA GLY A 813 -1.77 -44.48 -3.98
C GLY A 813 -1.73 -45.97 -4.34
N PRO A 814 -0.55 -46.62 -4.31
CA PRO A 814 -0.35 -47.97 -4.83
C PRO A 814 -1.07 -49.05 -4.00
N PRO A 815 -1.40 -50.22 -4.59
CA PRO A 815 -2.20 -51.26 -3.95
C PRO A 815 -1.71 -51.64 -2.55
N SER A 816 -2.61 -51.61 -1.56
CA SER A 816 -2.32 -52.03 -0.19
C SER A 816 -3.61 -52.34 0.57
N ALA A 817 -3.65 -53.43 1.32
CA ALA A 817 -4.79 -53.81 2.14
C ALA A 817 -5.13 -52.76 3.22
N GLN A 818 -4.15 -51.94 3.61
CA GLN A 818 -4.28 -50.93 4.67
C GLN A 818 -4.82 -49.58 4.17
N SER A 819 -4.42 -49.16 2.98
CA SER A 819 -4.64 -47.80 2.46
C SER A 819 -5.32 -47.75 1.10
N SER A 820 -5.01 -48.69 0.20
CA SER A 820 -5.52 -48.74 -1.19
C SER A 820 -5.99 -50.16 -1.56
N PRO A 821 -7.03 -50.70 -0.90
CA PRO A 821 -7.40 -52.12 -1.04
C PRO A 821 -8.20 -52.43 -2.30
N TYR A 822 -8.81 -51.42 -2.93
CA TYR A 822 -9.81 -51.61 -4.00
C TYR A 822 -9.25 -51.46 -5.42
N ILE A 823 -8.13 -50.74 -5.61
CA ILE A 823 -7.61 -50.41 -6.94
C ILE A 823 -7.24 -51.65 -7.76
N LEU A 824 -6.52 -52.60 -7.18
CA LEU A 824 -6.06 -53.80 -7.88
C LEU A 824 -7.24 -54.74 -8.21
N PRO A 825 -8.14 -55.09 -7.27
CA PRO A 825 -9.34 -55.87 -7.59
C PRO A 825 -10.27 -55.21 -8.62
N PHE A 826 -10.37 -53.87 -8.60
CA PHE A 826 -11.22 -53.14 -9.55
C PHE A 826 -10.64 -53.15 -10.98
N VAL A 827 -9.33 -52.96 -11.14
CA VAL A 827 -8.66 -53.06 -12.44
C VAL A 827 -8.80 -54.47 -13.01
N GLN A 828 -8.58 -55.51 -12.19
CA GLN A 828 -8.77 -56.91 -12.61
C GLN A 828 -10.23 -57.19 -13.03
N ALA A 829 -11.21 -56.61 -12.34
CA ALA A 829 -12.62 -56.76 -12.71
C ALA A 829 -12.92 -56.11 -14.08
N LEU A 830 -12.35 -54.94 -14.38
CA LEU A 830 -12.47 -54.28 -15.69
C LEU A 830 -11.78 -55.10 -16.80
N GLU A 831 -10.57 -55.59 -16.56
CA GLU A 831 -9.82 -56.40 -17.53
C GLU A 831 -10.52 -57.74 -17.82
N SER A 832 -11.10 -58.38 -16.79
CA SER A 832 -11.88 -59.62 -16.95
C SER A 832 -13.13 -59.46 -17.81
N LYS A 833 -13.60 -58.21 -17.99
CA LYS A 833 -14.72 -57.83 -18.84
C LYS A 833 -14.29 -57.39 -20.25
N GLY A 834 -12.99 -57.40 -20.55
CA GLY A 834 -12.43 -57.08 -21.85
C GLY A 834 -12.11 -55.60 -22.07
N HIS A 835 -12.08 -54.77 -21.01
CA HIS A 835 -11.69 -53.35 -21.14
C HIS A 835 -10.18 -53.17 -21.21
N THR A 836 -9.71 -52.26 -22.08
CA THR A 836 -8.30 -51.81 -22.10
C THR A 836 -8.11 -50.75 -21.02
N VAL A 837 -7.32 -51.05 -19.99
CA VAL A 837 -7.14 -50.19 -18.81
C VAL A 837 -5.73 -49.57 -18.76
N SER A 838 -5.66 -48.25 -18.57
CA SER A 838 -4.40 -47.50 -18.35
C SER A 838 -4.39 -46.90 -16.94
N VAL A 839 -3.39 -47.24 -16.13
CA VAL A 839 -3.36 -46.88 -14.70
C VAL A 839 -2.25 -45.88 -14.39
N ILE A 840 -2.62 -44.72 -13.83
CA ILE A 840 -1.69 -43.69 -13.34
C ILE A 840 -2.11 -43.20 -11.95
N ILE A 841 -1.20 -43.27 -10.98
CA ILE A 841 -1.50 -43.07 -9.57
C ILE A 841 -0.41 -42.25 -8.87
N PRO A 842 -0.74 -41.51 -7.80
CA PRO A 842 0.27 -40.84 -7.00
C PRO A 842 1.08 -41.85 -6.17
N HIS A 843 2.35 -41.53 -5.91
CA HIS A 843 3.22 -42.33 -5.05
C HIS A 843 2.77 -42.42 -3.58
N THR A 844 2.01 -41.43 -3.10
CA THR A 844 1.51 -41.32 -1.73
C THR A 844 0.08 -40.78 -1.74
N GLN A 845 -0.68 -41.09 -0.69
CA GLN A 845 -2.04 -40.58 -0.53
C GLN A 845 -2.01 -39.05 -0.36
N ARG A 846 -2.70 -38.31 -1.24
CA ARG A 846 -2.70 -36.84 -1.22
C ARG A 846 -4.09 -36.27 -1.53
N SER A 847 -4.50 -35.26 -0.78
CA SER A 847 -5.71 -34.49 -1.06
C SER A 847 -5.57 -33.66 -2.35
N TRP A 848 -6.66 -33.55 -3.12
CA TRP A 848 -6.71 -32.76 -4.36
C TRP A 848 -6.56 -31.25 -4.15
N ILE A 849 -6.96 -30.71 -2.98
CA ILE A 849 -6.73 -29.29 -2.61
C ILE A 849 -5.23 -28.94 -2.58
N GLY A 850 -4.36 -29.95 -2.49
CA GLY A 850 -2.92 -29.80 -2.63
C GLY A 850 -2.48 -29.28 -4.00
N LYS A 851 -3.28 -29.37 -5.07
CA LYS A 851 -2.86 -28.92 -6.42
C LYS A 851 -2.56 -27.42 -6.50
N ALA A 852 -3.26 -26.59 -5.72
CA ALA A 852 -2.93 -25.16 -5.60
C ALA A 852 -1.53 -24.90 -5.01
N HIS A 853 -0.92 -25.90 -4.36
CA HIS A 853 0.40 -25.84 -3.74
C HIS A 853 1.54 -26.37 -4.65
N ILE A 854 1.25 -26.80 -5.89
CA ILE A 854 2.21 -27.46 -6.81
C ILE A 854 2.71 -26.52 -7.93
N VAL A 855 2.23 -25.27 -7.99
CA VAL A 855 2.73 -24.29 -8.97
C VAL A 855 4.22 -24.03 -8.74
N GLY A 856 5.06 -24.52 -9.66
CA GLY A 856 6.53 -24.41 -9.60
C GLY A 856 7.28 -25.62 -9.01
N GLN A 857 6.61 -26.75 -8.75
CA GLN A 857 7.27 -28.01 -8.38
C GLN A 857 7.44 -28.94 -9.60
N ASP A 858 8.62 -29.55 -9.74
CA ASP A 858 8.88 -30.54 -10.78
C ASP A 858 8.11 -31.85 -10.51
N VAL A 859 7.37 -32.30 -11.52
CA VAL A 859 6.61 -33.56 -11.46
C VAL A 859 7.41 -34.68 -12.13
N GLN A 860 7.69 -35.74 -11.37
CA GLN A 860 8.38 -36.95 -11.79
C GLN A 860 7.38 -38.11 -11.86
N ALA A 861 7.43 -38.86 -12.97
CA ALA A 861 6.69 -40.09 -13.17
C ALA A 861 7.64 -41.28 -13.28
N THR A 862 7.29 -42.41 -12.66
CA THR A 862 8.08 -43.66 -12.65
C THR A 862 7.20 -44.85 -13.00
N HIS A 863 7.77 -45.91 -13.59
CA HIS A 863 7.03 -47.15 -13.87
C HIS A 863 6.83 -47.98 -12.60
N TYR A 864 5.67 -48.62 -12.48
CA TYR A 864 5.27 -49.48 -11.38
C TYR A 864 4.64 -50.77 -11.91
N PHE A 865 5.13 -51.92 -11.44
CA PHE A 865 4.58 -53.22 -11.79
C PHE A 865 3.70 -53.72 -10.63
N PRO A 866 2.37 -53.85 -10.81
CA PRO A 866 1.48 -54.27 -9.74
C PRO A 866 1.72 -55.74 -9.33
N PRO A 867 1.57 -56.10 -8.04
CA PRO A 867 1.64 -57.48 -7.58
C PRO A 867 0.39 -58.29 -7.98
N SER A 868 0.48 -59.63 -7.98
CA SER A 868 -0.64 -60.52 -8.31
C SER A 868 -1.77 -60.54 -7.27
N GLN A 869 -1.48 -60.14 -6.03
CA GLN A 869 -2.44 -60.00 -4.93
C GLN A 869 -2.17 -58.70 -4.15
N THR A 870 -3.21 -58.12 -3.55
CA THR A 870 -3.10 -56.88 -2.75
C THR A 870 -2.19 -57.10 -1.52
N PRO A 871 -1.04 -56.41 -1.42
CA PRO A 871 -0.09 -56.62 -0.33
C PRO A 871 -0.58 -56.00 1.00
N ALA A 872 -0.07 -56.49 2.14
CA ALA A 872 -0.52 -56.03 3.45
C ALA A 872 -0.16 -54.56 3.75
N THR A 873 0.98 -54.08 3.26
CA THR A 873 1.52 -52.71 3.46
C THR A 873 2.13 -52.18 2.17
N HIS A 874 2.36 -50.86 2.07
CA HIS A 874 3.06 -50.26 0.93
C HIS A 874 4.49 -50.81 0.77
N SER A 875 4.93 -51.00 -0.47
CA SER A 875 6.34 -51.16 -0.79
C SER A 875 6.93 -49.80 -1.20
N ASP A 876 7.83 -49.23 -0.40
CA ASP A 876 8.48 -47.93 -0.68
C ASP A 876 9.48 -47.99 -1.86
N THR A 877 9.69 -49.16 -2.46
CA THR A 877 10.60 -49.34 -3.58
C THR A 877 9.88 -49.20 -4.91
N SER A 878 10.27 -48.18 -5.70
CA SER A 878 10.08 -48.18 -7.15
C SER A 878 10.73 -49.45 -7.71
N ASN A 879 9.96 -50.48 -8.03
CA ASN A 879 10.47 -51.64 -8.77
C ASN A 879 10.75 -51.19 -10.20
N SER A 880 11.92 -50.59 -10.42
CA SER A 880 12.40 -50.12 -11.73
C SER A 880 12.90 -51.26 -12.63
N THR A 881 12.77 -52.52 -12.18
CA THR A 881 13.25 -53.70 -12.88
C THR A 881 12.06 -54.60 -13.25
N PRO A 882 11.88 -54.99 -14.53
CA PRO A 882 10.91 -56.02 -14.91
C PRO A 882 11.19 -57.30 -14.11
N PRO A 883 10.16 -58.08 -13.69
CA PRO A 883 10.40 -59.37 -13.07
C PRO A 883 11.20 -60.26 -14.03
N SER A 884 12.40 -60.66 -13.62
CA SER A 884 13.21 -61.65 -14.32
C SER A 884 12.61 -63.05 -14.08
N ASP A 885 12.35 -63.78 -15.16
CA ASP A 885 11.95 -65.19 -15.19
C ASP A 885 10.57 -65.56 -14.63
N SER A 886 9.50 -65.19 -15.33
CA SER A 886 8.23 -65.93 -15.28
C SER A 886 7.50 -65.84 -16.63
N ASN A 887 7.17 -67.01 -17.21
CA ASN A 887 6.41 -67.20 -18.47
C ASN A 887 4.92 -66.75 -18.38
N ASP A 888 4.60 -65.75 -17.56
CA ASP A 888 3.25 -65.25 -17.40
C ASP A 888 3.04 -64.04 -18.34
N GLU A 889 2.31 -64.24 -19.44
CA GLU A 889 1.88 -63.23 -20.42
C GLU A 889 1.02 -62.08 -19.82
N VAL A 890 0.85 -62.03 -18.50
CA VAL A 890 -0.12 -61.15 -17.81
C VAL A 890 0.48 -59.77 -17.44
N ASN A 891 1.79 -59.58 -17.49
CA ASN A 891 2.48 -58.41 -16.92
C ASN A 891 3.19 -57.48 -17.93
N ASP A 892 2.73 -57.41 -19.19
CA ASP A 892 3.39 -56.60 -20.24
C ASP A 892 3.12 -55.08 -20.14
N HIS A 893 2.40 -54.61 -19.12
CA HIS A 893 1.87 -53.24 -19.07
C HIS A 893 2.15 -52.53 -17.72
N PRO A 894 3.22 -51.73 -17.60
CA PRO A 894 3.53 -51.03 -16.35
C PRO A 894 2.50 -49.93 -16.05
N TRP A 895 2.11 -49.83 -14.78
CA TRP A 895 1.39 -48.66 -14.24
C TRP A 895 2.37 -47.49 -14.09
N VAL A 896 1.84 -46.27 -13.95
CA VAL A 896 2.67 -45.05 -13.75
C VAL A 896 2.45 -44.50 -12.35
N LEU A 897 3.53 -44.31 -11.59
CA LEU A 897 3.54 -43.61 -10.31
C LEU A 897 3.99 -42.17 -10.50
N VAL A 898 3.27 -41.20 -9.95
CA VAL A 898 3.58 -39.77 -10.07
C VAL A 898 3.86 -39.17 -8.68
N ASN A 899 4.90 -38.35 -8.57
CA ASN A 899 5.23 -37.64 -7.33
C ASN A 899 4.29 -36.43 -7.03
N SER A 900 3.02 -36.49 -7.45
CA SER A 900 2.09 -35.35 -7.46
C SER A 900 0.68 -35.73 -7.02
N THR A 901 -0.31 -34.87 -7.26
CA THR A 901 -1.72 -35.11 -6.87
C THR A 901 -2.47 -36.00 -7.87
N PRO A 902 -3.58 -36.63 -7.46
CA PRO A 902 -4.46 -37.40 -8.35
C PRO A 902 -4.96 -36.59 -9.56
N ALA A 903 -5.18 -35.28 -9.38
CA ALA A 903 -5.57 -34.38 -10.47
C ALA A 903 -4.44 -34.16 -11.49
N CYS A 904 -3.16 -34.21 -11.08
CA CYS A 904 -2.04 -34.23 -12.01
C CYS A 904 -1.96 -35.57 -12.75
N CYS A 905 -2.23 -36.70 -12.06
CA CYS A 905 -2.32 -38.01 -12.70
C CYS A 905 -3.39 -38.04 -13.79
N ALA A 906 -4.56 -37.42 -13.55
CA ALA A 906 -5.63 -37.29 -14.53
C ALA A 906 -5.17 -36.59 -15.82
N GLN A 907 -4.40 -35.50 -15.70
CA GLN A 907 -3.88 -34.74 -16.84
C GLN A 907 -2.74 -35.46 -17.59
N LEU A 908 -1.82 -36.09 -16.86
CA LEU A 908 -0.59 -36.65 -17.45
C LEU A 908 -0.83 -37.94 -18.24
N ALA A 909 -1.96 -38.61 -18.05
CA ALA A 909 -2.22 -39.90 -18.69
C ALA A 909 -2.16 -39.86 -20.22
N SER A 910 -2.62 -38.79 -20.85
CA SER A 910 -2.59 -38.67 -22.31
C SER A 910 -1.17 -38.68 -22.87
N GLU A 911 -0.19 -38.17 -22.12
CA GLU A 911 1.22 -38.14 -22.52
C GLU A 911 1.87 -39.52 -22.45
N PHE A 912 1.50 -40.35 -21.46
CA PHE A 912 2.10 -41.67 -21.26
C PHE A 912 1.42 -42.79 -22.06
N PHE A 913 0.12 -42.67 -22.31
CA PHE A 913 -0.68 -43.75 -22.91
C PHE A 913 -1.18 -43.43 -24.33
N ALA A 914 -0.65 -42.40 -24.99
CA ALA A 914 -1.00 -42.04 -26.38
C ALA A 914 -0.88 -43.22 -27.37
N SER A 915 0.06 -44.14 -27.13
CA SER A 915 0.28 -45.34 -27.96
C SER A 915 -0.79 -46.44 -27.79
N ARG A 916 -1.66 -46.34 -26.77
CA ARG A 916 -2.71 -47.32 -26.46
C ARG A 916 -4.10 -46.94 -26.98
N GLY A 917 -4.18 -45.89 -27.79
CA GLY A 917 -5.44 -45.36 -28.33
C GLY A 917 -6.01 -44.23 -27.49
N LYS A 918 -7.10 -43.62 -27.98
CA LYS A 918 -7.75 -42.48 -27.34
C LYS A 918 -8.46 -42.92 -26.05
N ILE A 919 -8.25 -42.19 -24.95
CA ILE A 919 -8.95 -42.43 -23.68
C ILE A 919 -10.38 -41.89 -23.80
N ASP A 920 -11.38 -42.75 -23.61
CA ASP A 920 -12.80 -42.39 -23.75
C ASP A 920 -13.46 -41.97 -22.43
N LEU A 921 -13.00 -42.56 -21.31
CA LEU A 921 -13.58 -42.37 -19.98
C LEU A 921 -12.50 -42.46 -18.89
N VAL A 922 -12.52 -41.48 -17.97
CA VAL A 922 -11.60 -41.42 -16.83
C VAL A 922 -12.33 -41.82 -15.55
N ILE A 923 -11.87 -42.90 -14.92
CA ILE A 923 -12.35 -43.34 -13.61
C ILE A 923 -11.37 -42.84 -12.56
N SER A 924 -11.85 -41.96 -11.69
CA SER A 924 -11.13 -41.56 -10.50
C SER A 924 -11.65 -42.34 -9.30
N GLY A 925 -10.74 -43.00 -8.58
CA GLY A 925 -10.94 -43.53 -7.24
C GLY A 925 -11.70 -44.84 -7.11
N PRO A 926 -11.12 -46.00 -7.39
CA PRO A 926 -11.42 -47.15 -6.55
C PRO A 926 -10.80 -46.90 -5.15
N ASN A 927 -11.37 -45.97 -4.40
CA ASN A 927 -10.78 -45.38 -3.19
C ASN A 927 -11.52 -45.74 -1.90
N TYR A 928 -10.82 -45.50 -0.80
CA TYR A 928 -11.20 -45.69 0.58
C TYR A 928 -11.94 -44.45 1.09
N GLY A 929 -13.27 -44.42 0.97
CA GLY A 929 -14.04 -43.28 1.44
C GLY A 929 -15.46 -43.19 0.92
N ARG A 930 -16.11 -42.05 1.23
CA ARG A 930 -17.44 -41.68 0.73
C ARG A 930 -17.35 -40.26 0.18
N ASN A 931 -17.66 -40.08 -1.10
CA ASN A 931 -17.81 -38.77 -1.73
C ASN A 931 -19.22 -38.21 -1.48
N THR A 932 -19.76 -38.40 -0.27
CA THR A 932 -21.14 -38.01 0.06
C THR A 932 -21.17 -36.68 0.79
N SER A 933 -22.12 -35.80 0.49
CA SER A 933 -22.27 -34.47 1.10
C SER A 933 -21.21 -33.42 0.73
N ALA A 934 -21.60 -32.15 0.83
CA ALA A 934 -20.76 -31.01 0.46
C ALA A 934 -19.47 -30.93 1.29
N LEU A 935 -19.51 -31.26 2.59
CA LEU A 935 -18.33 -31.19 3.46
C LEU A 935 -17.27 -32.24 3.12
N PHE A 936 -17.63 -33.48 2.76
CA PHE A 936 -16.64 -34.48 2.32
C PHE A 936 -16.16 -34.22 0.88
N ALA A 937 -17.02 -33.65 0.02
CA ALA A 937 -16.63 -33.25 -1.33
C ALA A 937 -15.48 -32.23 -1.33
N LEU A 938 -15.41 -31.34 -0.33
CA LEU A 938 -14.31 -30.38 -0.18
C LEU A 938 -12.94 -31.06 0.02
N SER A 939 -12.88 -32.24 0.63
CA SER A 939 -11.62 -32.95 0.89
C SER A 939 -11.36 -34.16 -0.01
N SER A 940 -12.27 -34.48 -0.95
CA SER A 940 -12.21 -35.73 -1.74
C SER A 940 -11.20 -35.67 -2.90
N GLY A 941 -10.08 -36.40 -2.76
CA GLY A 941 -9.05 -36.52 -3.80
C GLY A 941 -9.60 -37.07 -5.13
N THR A 942 -10.51 -38.02 -5.01
CA THR A 942 -11.20 -38.66 -6.13
C THR A 942 -12.14 -37.71 -6.88
N LEU A 943 -12.96 -36.94 -6.17
CA LEU A 943 -13.85 -35.98 -6.83
C LEU A 943 -13.04 -34.90 -7.55
N GLY A 944 -11.93 -34.45 -6.94
CA GLY A 944 -11.00 -33.49 -7.54
C GLY A 944 -10.36 -33.97 -8.85
N ALA A 945 -9.95 -35.24 -8.93
CA ALA A 945 -9.37 -35.80 -10.16
C ALA A 945 -10.41 -35.98 -11.28
N ALA A 946 -11.65 -36.36 -10.97
CA ALA A 946 -12.72 -36.42 -11.97
C ALA A 946 -13.11 -35.03 -12.50
N LEU A 947 -13.17 -34.02 -11.62
CA LEU A 947 -13.39 -32.62 -12.01
C LEU A 947 -12.33 -32.14 -13.00
N GLU A 948 -11.07 -32.45 -12.71
CA GLU A 948 -9.95 -32.09 -13.57
C GLU A 948 -10.02 -32.78 -14.94
N ALA A 949 -10.25 -34.10 -14.96
CA ALA A 949 -10.41 -34.86 -16.20
C ALA A 949 -11.52 -34.27 -17.08
N THR A 950 -12.62 -33.85 -16.46
CA THR A 950 -13.75 -33.22 -17.14
C THR A 950 -13.37 -31.88 -17.76
N GLN A 951 -12.55 -31.07 -17.09
CA GLN A 951 -12.04 -29.82 -17.65
C GLN A 951 -11.00 -30.02 -18.75
N CYS A 952 -10.32 -31.17 -18.75
CA CYS A 952 -9.48 -31.61 -19.87
C CYS A 952 -10.29 -32.19 -21.05
N GLY A 953 -11.63 -32.19 -20.97
CA GLY A 953 -12.51 -32.63 -22.04
C GLY A 953 -12.83 -34.13 -22.03
N TYR A 954 -12.44 -34.87 -20.99
CA TYR A 954 -12.79 -36.28 -20.84
C TYR A 954 -14.13 -36.46 -20.14
N ARG A 955 -14.85 -37.53 -20.49
CA ARG A 955 -15.93 -38.02 -19.62
C ARG A 955 -15.29 -38.59 -18.36
N SER A 956 -15.88 -38.34 -17.20
CA SER A 956 -15.30 -38.83 -15.95
C SER A 956 -16.32 -39.32 -14.92
N ILE A 957 -15.86 -40.29 -14.13
CA ILE A 957 -16.61 -40.88 -13.02
C ILE A 957 -15.71 -40.85 -11.77
N ALA A 958 -16.19 -40.24 -10.69
CA ALA A 958 -15.60 -40.29 -9.36
C ALA A 958 -16.25 -41.44 -8.57
N LEU A 959 -15.59 -42.60 -8.52
CA LEU A 959 -16.04 -43.79 -7.82
C LEU A 959 -15.58 -43.73 -6.34
N SER A 960 -16.28 -44.34 -5.40
CA SER A 960 -15.83 -44.48 -4.02
C SER A 960 -16.44 -45.70 -3.38
N PHE A 961 -15.65 -46.44 -2.60
CA PHE A 961 -16.11 -47.61 -1.87
C PHE A 961 -16.41 -47.27 -0.40
N ALA A 962 -17.69 -47.10 -0.12
CA ALA A 962 -18.23 -46.69 1.16
C ALA A 962 -18.21 -47.83 2.19
N PHE A 963 -17.18 -47.87 3.02
CA PHE A 963 -17.05 -48.86 4.09
C PHE A 963 -17.90 -48.52 5.32
N PHE A 964 -18.37 -49.52 6.07
CA PHE A 964 -19.08 -49.37 7.36
C PHE A 964 -18.29 -49.93 8.54
N ASP A 965 -17.37 -50.86 8.25
CA ASP A 965 -16.35 -51.37 9.14
C ASP A 965 -15.00 -51.43 8.39
N ARG A 966 -13.91 -51.68 9.10
CA ARG A 966 -12.56 -51.80 8.49
C ARG A 966 -12.18 -53.24 8.13
N ASN A 967 -13.12 -54.18 8.19
CA ASN A 967 -12.85 -55.57 7.87
C ASN A 967 -12.99 -55.76 6.34
N ASN A 968 -11.87 -55.59 5.64
CA ASN A 968 -11.78 -55.75 4.19
C ASN A 968 -11.81 -57.24 3.78
N ASP A 969 -12.95 -57.93 3.95
CA ASP A 969 -13.13 -59.30 3.46
C ASP A 969 -12.97 -59.31 1.91
N PRO A 970 -12.00 -60.04 1.36
CA PRO A 970 -11.74 -60.07 -0.08
C PRO A 970 -12.97 -60.42 -0.92
N ALA A 971 -13.87 -61.26 -0.42
CA ALA A 971 -15.09 -61.62 -1.14
C ALA A 971 -16.08 -60.44 -1.24
N VAL A 972 -16.22 -59.67 -0.15
CA VAL A 972 -17.10 -58.48 -0.11
C VAL A 972 -16.52 -57.34 -0.95
N VAL A 973 -15.20 -57.17 -0.92
CA VAL A 973 -14.46 -56.22 -1.76
C VAL A 973 -14.64 -56.53 -3.24
N ALA A 974 -14.48 -57.79 -3.64
CA ALA A 974 -14.67 -58.22 -5.03
C ALA A 974 -16.12 -58.02 -5.49
N GLU A 975 -17.10 -58.30 -4.64
CA GLU A 975 -18.51 -58.05 -4.93
C GLU A 975 -18.81 -56.55 -5.12
N ALA A 976 -18.28 -55.69 -4.25
CA ALA A 976 -18.41 -54.24 -4.38
C ALA A 976 -17.75 -53.71 -5.66
N CYS A 977 -16.53 -54.17 -5.99
CA CYS A 977 -15.86 -53.82 -7.26
C CYS A 977 -16.69 -54.24 -8.47
N THR A 978 -17.31 -55.42 -8.43
CA THR A 978 -18.22 -55.92 -9.48
C THR A 978 -19.43 -54.99 -9.64
N GLN A 979 -20.02 -54.52 -8.54
CA GLN A 979 -21.10 -53.53 -8.60
C GLN A 979 -20.63 -52.19 -9.17
N GLY A 980 -19.42 -51.74 -8.83
CA GLY A 980 -18.80 -50.55 -9.41
C GLY A 980 -18.64 -50.65 -10.93
N VAL A 981 -18.20 -51.82 -11.44
CA VAL A 981 -18.09 -52.08 -12.88
C VAL A 981 -19.46 -52.06 -13.57
N ARG A 982 -20.52 -52.63 -12.96
CA ARG A 982 -21.89 -52.58 -13.52
C ARG A 982 -22.40 -51.13 -13.68
N VAL A 983 -22.16 -50.28 -12.67
CA VAL A 983 -22.55 -48.86 -12.73
C VAL A 983 -21.72 -48.12 -13.77
N TYR A 984 -20.43 -48.44 -13.87
CA TYR A 984 -19.53 -47.89 -14.90
C TYR A 984 -20.01 -48.23 -16.31
N GLU A 985 -20.26 -49.52 -16.62
CA GLU A 985 -20.72 -49.97 -17.95
C GLU A 985 -22.05 -49.27 -18.32
N PHE A 986 -22.97 -49.17 -17.35
CA PHE A 986 -24.22 -48.44 -17.53
C PHE A 986 -23.99 -46.96 -17.86
N LEU A 987 -23.14 -46.25 -17.11
CA LEU A 987 -22.89 -44.81 -17.32
C LEU A 987 -22.10 -44.55 -18.62
N ALA A 988 -21.22 -45.47 -18.99
CA ALA A 988 -20.49 -45.41 -20.25
C ALA A 988 -21.44 -45.51 -21.45
N GLU A 989 -22.40 -46.44 -21.42
CA GLU A 989 -23.34 -46.68 -22.52
C GLU A 989 -24.54 -45.71 -22.51
N LYS A 990 -25.14 -45.46 -21.35
CA LYS A 990 -26.45 -44.78 -21.19
C LYS A 990 -26.39 -43.48 -20.39
N GLY A 991 -25.20 -43.06 -19.94
CA GLY A 991 -25.03 -41.79 -19.23
C GLY A 991 -25.37 -40.59 -20.11
N THR A 992 -25.99 -39.56 -19.52
CA THR A 992 -26.21 -38.27 -20.21
C THR A 992 -24.95 -37.42 -20.02
N TRP A 993 -24.23 -37.11 -21.10
CA TRP A 993 -22.96 -36.39 -21.03
C TRP A 993 -23.09 -35.00 -21.68
N GLY A 994 -23.35 -33.98 -20.87
CA GLY A 994 -23.35 -32.57 -21.26
C GLY A 994 -21.98 -31.89 -21.12
N PRO A 995 -21.86 -30.60 -21.50
CA PRO A 995 -20.62 -29.84 -21.32
C PRO A 995 -20.21 -29.80 -19.85
N ALA A 996 -18.97 -30.20 -19.58
CA ALA A 996 -18.38 -30.21 -18.26
C ALA A 996 -19.14 -31.06 -17.21
N GLN A 997 -19.75 -32.19 -17.62
CA GLN A 997 -20.51 -33.10 -16.74
C GLN A 997 -19.70 -34.33 -16.31
N LEU A 998 -19.82 -34.70 -15.03
CA LEU A 998 -19.24 -35.90 -14.43
C LEU A 998 -20.23 -36.60 -13.48
N TYR A 999 -19.94 -37.84 -13.11
CA TYR A 999 -20.75 -38.60 -12.14
C TYR A 999 -19.96 -38.95 -10.89
N SER A 1000 -20.54 -38.72 -9.71
CA SER A 1000 -20.03 -39.24 -8.44
C SER A 1000 -20.81 -40.49 -8.06
N VAL A 1001 -20.12 -41.62 -7.92
CA VAL A 1001 -20.68 -42.93 -7.61
C VAL A 1001 -20.12 -43.39 -6.26
N ASN A 1002 -21.00 -43.71 -5.32
CA ASN A 1002 -20.60 -44.31 -4.04
C ASN A 1002 -21.19 -45.70 -3.95
N VAL A 1003 -20.35 -46.72 -3.79
CA VAL A 1003 -20.75 -48.14 -3.68
C VAL A 1003 -20.53 -48.59 -2.24
N PRO A 1004 -21.57 -49.04 -1.51
CA PRO A 1004 -21.41 -49.56 -0.16
C PRO A 1004 -20.67 -50.90 -0.16
N VAL A 1005 -19.66 -51.03 0.70
CA VAL A 1005 -18.91 -52.29 0.88
C VAL A 1005 -19.66 -53.16 1.88
N LEU A 1006 -20.67 -53.88 1.38
CA LEU A 1006 -21.54 -54.76 2.16
C LEU A 1006 -21.80 -56.05 1.38
N LYS A 1007 -22.09 -57.13 2.10
CA LYS A 1007 -22.58 -58.37 1.49
C LYS A 1007 -23.89 -58.11 0.74
N ASP A 1008 -24.05 -58.75 -0.40
CA ASP A 1008 -25.22 -58.66 -1.27
C ASP A 1008 -25.43 -57.29 -1.92
N VAL A 1009 -24.40 -56.43 -2.00
CA VAL A 1009 -24.50 -55.08 -2.59
C VAL A 1009 -25.00 -55.12 -4.04
N THR A 1010 -24.73 -56.20 -4.77
CA THR A 1010 -25.19 -56.40 -6.15
C THR A 1010 -26.71 -56.59 -6.28
N GLN A 1011 -27.38 -56.98 -5.19
CA GLN A 1011 -28.83 -57.18 -5.09
C GLN A 1011 -29.56 -55.94 -4.57
N ARG A 1012 -28.83 -54.91 -4.13
CA ARG A 1012 -29.40 -53.69 -3.56
C ARG A 1012 -29.69 -52.64 -4.64
N PRO A 1013 -30.72 -51.78 -4.45
CA PRO A 1013 -31.04 -50.73 -5.40
C PRO A 1013 -29.86 -49.79 -5.66
N VAL A 1014 -29.79 -49.28 -6.89
CA VAL A 1014 -28.95 -48.14 -7.26
C VAL A 1014 -29.86 -46.95 -7.47
N ARG A 1015 -29.53 -45.77 -6.92
CA ARG A 1015 -30.38 -44.58 -6.95
C ARG A 1015 -29.67 -43.39 -7.56
N TRP A 1016 -30.43 -42.58 -8.29
CA TRP A 1016 -30.04 -41.22 -8.60
C TRP A 1016 -30.15 -40.34 -7.35
N THR A 1017 -29.12 -39.54 -7.08
CA THR A 1017 -29.03 -38.75 -5.86
C THR A 1017 -28.53 -37.33 -6.11
N SER A 1018 -28.81 -36.44 -5.16
CA SER A 1018 -28.20 -35.11 -5.05
C SER A 1018 -27.18 -35.06 -3.91
N ILE A 1019 -26.11 -34.28 -4.07
CA ILE A 1019 -25.19 -33.98 -2.96
C ILE A 1019 -25.95 -33.32 -1.80
N LEU A 1020 -25.88 -33.92 -0.62
CA LEU A 1020 -26.39 -33.36 0.63
C LEU A 1020 -25.65 -32.05 0.98
N GLN A 1021 -26.37 -30.93 1.06
CA GLN A 1021 -25.81 -29.63 1.47
C GLN A 1021 -25.73 -29.55 3.00
N ASN A 1022 -24.54 -29.73 3.57
CA ASN A 1022 -24.29 -29.70 5.02
C ASN A 1022 -23.21 -28.68 5.43
N SER A 1023 -23.21 -28.31 6.72
CA SER A 1023 -22.34 -27.28 7.30
C SER A 1023 -21.88 -27.66 8.71
N TRP A 1024 -20.73 -27.14 9.16
CA TRP A 1024 -20.24 -27.35 10.52
C TRP A 1024 -21.11 -26.66 11.57
N ALA A 1025 -21.55 -27.36 12.62
CA ALA A 1025 -22.52 -26.82 13.59
C ALA A 1025 -22.02 -25.59 14.39
N LYS A 1026 -20.69 -25.43 14.56
CA LYS A 1026 -20.08 -24.27 15.26
C LYS A 1026 -19.34 -23.30 14.34
N GLY A 1027 -19.46 -23.43 13.01
CA GLY A 1027 -18.76 -22.56 12.05
C GLY A 1027 -17.23 -22.70 11.97
N ALA A 1028 -16.59 -23.45 12.89
CA ALA A 1028 -15.15 -23.72 12.87
C ALA A 1028 -14.81 -25.13 13.37
N CYS A 1029 -13.73 -25.71 12.81
CA CYS A 1029 -13.20 -27.05 13.09
C CYS A 1029 -11.84 -27.00 13.78
N PHE A 1030 -11.69 -26.14 14.79
CA PHE A 1030 -10.43 -25.96 15.49
C PHE A 1030 -10.64 -26.01 17.01
N THR A 1031 -9.70 -26.66 17.70
CA THR A 1031 -9.62 -26.72 19.16
C THR A 1031 -8.34 -26.03 19.61
N GLU A 1032 -8.43 -25.18 20.63
CA GLU A 1032 -7.27 -24.48 21.18
C GLU A 1032 -6.35 -25.46 21.95
N LEU A 1033 -5.05 -25.40 21.69
CA LEU A 1033 -4.00 -26.17 22.35
C LEU A 1033 -3.22 -25.29 23.36
N PRO A 1034 -2.66 -25.89 24.43
CA PRO A 1034 -1.81 -25.18 25.38
C PRO A 1034 -0.56 -24.60 24.71
N ALA A 1035 -0.13 -23.41 25.18
CA ALA A 1035 1.07 -22.73 24.68
C ALA A 1035 2.34 -23.58 24.87
N GLY A 1036 3.11 -23.79 23.80
CA GLY A 1036 4.36 -24.55 23.79
C GLY A 1036 4.29 -25.95 23.16
N SER A 1037 3.13 -26.36 22.66
CA SER A 1037 2.99 -27.55 21.81
C SER A 1037 3.68 -27.32 20.45
N GLY A 1038 4.55 -28.24 20.04
CA GLY A 1038 5.21 -28.22 18.74
C GLY A 1038 4.21 -28.34 17.59
N VAL A 1039 4.62 -27.90 16.39
CA VAL A 1039 3.84 -28.11 15.16
C VAL A 1039 4.24 -29.48 14.61
N ASP A 1040 3.33 -30.45 14.68
CA ASP A 1040 3.54 -31.78 14.13
C ASP A 1040 3.49 -31.74 12.59
N ASP A 1041 4.15 -32.70 11.96
CA ASP A 1041 4.23 -32.79 10.49
C ASP A 1041 2.86 -33.13 9.89
N ALA A 1042 2.42 -32.33 8.90
CA ALA A 1042 1.05 -32.34 8.37
C ALA A 1042 0.64 -33.71 7.79
N ASP A 1043 1.59 -34.40 7.13
CA ASP A 1043 1.36 -35.70 6.50
C ASP A 1043 1.15 -36.82 7.54
N THR A 1044 1.81 -36.71 8.71
CA THR A 1044 1.69 -37.70 9.80
C THR A 1044 0.36 -37.51 10.55
N GLU A 1045 -0.11 -36.28 10.65
CA GLU A 1045 -1.32 -35.92 11.38
C GLU A 1045 -2.61 -36.24 10.60
N GLU A 1046 -2.64 -36.04 9.28
CA GLU A 1046 -3.77 -36.44 8.42
C GLU A 1046 -4.06 -37.95 8.53
N GLN A 1047 -3.02 -38.79 8.53
CA GLN A 1047 -3.16 -40.25 8.71
C GLN A 1047 -3.72 -40.63 10.09
N SER A 1048 -3.36 -39.88 11.13
CA SER A 1048 -3.83 -40.13 12.51
C SER A 1048 -5.30 -39.74 12.72
N LEU A 1049 -5.76 -38.67 12.07
CA LEU A 1049 -7.12 -38.16 12.17
C LEU A 1049 -8.12 -39.05 11.42
N ARG A 1050 -7.74 -39.57 10.25
CA ARG A 1050 -8.53 -40.60 9.55
C ARG A 1050 -8.61 -41.93 10.32
N ARG A 1051 -7.68 -42.24 11.23
CA ARG A 1051 -7.81 -43.38 12.18
C ARG A 1051 -8.81 -43.11 13.31
N GLN A 1052 -9.04 -41.85 13.69
CA GLN A 1052 -10.01 -41.51 14.73
C GLN A 1052 -11.46 -41.58 14.25
N GLU A 1053 -11.74 -41.44 12.95
CA GLU A 1053 -13.08 -41.70 12.38
C GLU A 1053 -13.61 -43.12 12.69
N SER A 1054 -12.74 -44.10 12.96
CA SER A 1054 -13.14 -45.49 13.24
C SER A 1054 -13.48 -45.81 14.71
N ASN A 1055 -13.15 -44.95 15.69
CA ASN A 1055 -13.40 -45.22 17.11
C ASN A 1055 -14.47 -44.29 17.68
N MET A 1056 -15.75 -44.65 17.54
CA MET A 1056 -16.83 -43.97 18.26
C MET A 1056 -17.01 -44.54 19.68
N ASN A 1057 -16.54 -43.80 20.69
CA ASN A 1057 -17.33 -43.63 21.92
C ASN A 1057 -16.94 -42.35 22.68
N GLY A 1058 -17.93 -41.46 22.82
CA GLY A 1058 -18.08 -40.34 23.76
C GLY A 1058 -16.84 -39.62 24.31
N GLY A 1059 -16.64 -38.36 23.87
CA GLY A 1059 -15.79 -37.37 24.56
C GLY A 1059 -16.60 -36.13 24.94
N LYS A 1060 -16.78 -35.89 26.24
CA LYS A 1060 -17.52 -34.76 26.83
C LYS A 1060 -16.80 -33.42 26.56
N GLY A 1061 -17.56 -32.40 26.19
CA GLY A 1061 -17.09 -31.02 26.12
C GLY A 1061 -16.93 -30.41 27.51
N GLY A 1062 -15.74 -29.87 27.79
CA GLY A 1062 -15.49 -29.03 28.97
C GLY A 1062 -15.74 -27.57 28.64
N GLU A 1063 -16.56 -26.91 29.45
CA GLU A 1063 -16.66 -25.45 29.55
C GLU A 1063 -15.57 -24.92 30.48
N GLU A 1064 -14.88 -23.84 30.12
CA GLU A 1064 -14.26 -22.94 31.11
C GLU A 1064 -14.32 -21.46 30.68
N THR A 1065 -14.50 -20.62 31.70
CA THR A 1065 -14.80 -19.19 31.78
C THR A 1065 -13.70 -18.24 31.29
N PRO A 1066 -14.02 -17.00 30.83
CA PRO A 1066 -13.03 -16.04 30.35
C PRO A 1066 -12.48 -15.15 31.46
N ASN A 1067 -11.16 -15.11 31.64
CA ASN A 1067 -10.49 -14.03 32.36
C ASN A 1067 -9.06 -13.76 31.83
N GLY A 1068 -8.82 -12.54 31.34
CA GLY A 1068 -7.52 -11.86 31.40
C GLY A 1068 -6.52 -12.01 30.24
N LYS A 1069 -6.31 -10.89 29.52
CA LYS A 1069 -5.10 -10.42 28.79
C LYS A 1069 -4.42 -11.38 27.77
N TRP A 1070 -4.51 -10.97 26.50
CA TRP A 1070 -4.14 -11.64 25.25
C TRP A 1070 -2.89 -12.54 25.30
N LYS A 1071 -3.11 -13.86 25.21
CA LYS A 1071 -2.08 -14.91 25.02
C LYS A 1071 -2.03 -15.38 23.56
N HIS A 1072 -0.87 -15.81 23.08
CA HIS A 1072 -0.74 -16.55 21.83
C HIS A 1072 -1.57 -17.84 21.95
N ARG A 1073 -2.49 -18.06 21.01
CA ARG A 1073 -3.39 -19.21 21.00
C ARG A 1073 -2.97 -20.15 19.89
N HIS A 1074 -2.60 -21.37 20.25
CA HIS A 1074 -2.31 -22.42 19.28
C HIS A 1074 -3.63 -23.13 19.00
N PHE A 1075 -3.99 -23.36 17.74
CA PHE A 1075 -5.22 -24.07 17.38
C PHE A 1075 -4.87 -25.31 16.57
N LYS A 1076 -5.44 -26.45 16.96
CA LYS A 1076 -5.34 -27.71 16.24
C LYS A 1076 -6.62 -27.94 15.45
N TRP A 1077 -6.49 -28.35 14.20
CA TRP A 1077 -7.65 -28.75 13.41
C TRP A 1077 -8.27 -30.00 14.03
N ALA A 1078 -9.56 -29.89 14.36
CA ALA A 1078 -10.34 -30.88 15.10
C ALA A 1078 -11.77 -30.91 14.52
N PRO A 1079 -11.96 -31.53 13.34
CA PRO A 1079 -13.27 -31.65 12.72
C PRO A 1079 -14.20 -32.50 13.60
N ARG A 1080 -15.46 -32.09 13.71
CA ARG A 1080 -16.48 -32.86 14.41
C ARG A 1080 -17.26 -33.69 13.41
N PHE A 1081 -16.75 -34.87 13.08
CA PHE A 1081 -17.43 -35.79 12.16
C PHE A 1081 -18.83 -36.20 12.63
N SER A 1082 -19.12 -36.14 13.94
CA SER A 1082 -20.46 -36.28 14.49
C SER A 1082 -21.50 -35.34 13.85
N ASP A 1083 -21.11 -34.10 13.55
CA ASP A 1083 -21.98 -33.09 12.95
C ASP A 1083 -22.37 -33.51 11.52
N VAL A 1084 -21.42 -34.12 10.80
CA VAL A 1084 -21.64 -34.66 9.45
C VAL A 1084 -22.59 -35.85 9.49
N TYR A 1085 -22.38 -36.80 10.41
CA TYR A 1085 -23.28 -37.95 10.57
C TYR A 1085 -24.70 -37.54 11.01
N GLU A 1086 -24.83 -36.54 11.87
CA GLU A 1086 -26.13 -35.99 12.25
C GLU A 1086 -26.82 -35.29 11.08
N SER A 1087 -26.07 -34.58 10.24
CA SER A 1087 -26.61 -33.97 9.00
C SER A 1087 -27.14 -35.03 8.02
N VAL A 1088 -26.45 -36.16 7.89
CA VAL A 1088 -26.90 -37.30 7.08
C VAL A 1088 -28.16 -37.96 7.66
N LYS A 1089 -28.29 -38.03 8.99
CA LYS A 1089 -29.53 -38.50 9.65
C LYS A 1089 -30.71 -37.56 9.44
N LYS A 1090 -30.46 -36.24 9.38
CA LYS A 1090 -31.47 -35.20 9.12
C LYS A 1090 -31.81 -35.08 7.63
N GLY A 1091 -30.90 -35.49 6.75
CA GLY A 1091 -31.10 -35.54 5.31
C GLY A 1091 -32.26 -36.49 4.95
N GLY A 1092 -33.19 -36.01 4.13
CA GLY A 1092 -34.32 -36.81 3.65
C GLY A 1092 -33.95 -37.76 2.51
N PRO A 1093 -34.90 -38.62 2.09
CA PRO A 1093 -34.75 -39.51 0.93
C PRO A 1093 -34.32 -38.74 -0.33
N GLY A 1094 -33.41 -39.31 -1.12
CA GLY A 1094 -32.91 -38.73 -2.39
C GLY A 1094 -31.54 -38.04 -2.31
N THR A 1095 -30.93 -37.94 -1.13
CA THR A 1095 -29.54 -37.46 -0.98
C THR A 1095 -28.52 -38.59 -0.96
N ASP A 1096 -27.32 -38.32 -1.48
CA ASP A 1096 -26.19 -39.26 -1.56
C ASP A 1096 -25.81 -39.87 -0.20
N GLY A 1097 -25.72 -39.04 0.84
CA GLY A 1097 -25.40 -39.48 2.20
C GLY A 1097 -26.48 -40.36 2.81
N TRP A 1098 -27.75 -40.08 2.55
CA TRP A 1098 -28.87 -40.89 3.04
C TRP A 1098 -28.95 -42.25 2.32
N VAL A 1099 -28.84 -42.27 0.99
CA VAL A 1099 -28.86 -43.52 0.19
C VAL A 1099 -27.74 -44.47 0.59
N ILE A 1100 -26.52 -43.94 0.78
CA ILE A 1100 -25.40 -44.76 1.25
C ILE A 1100 -25.63 -45.23 2.68
N LYS A 1101 -26.25 -44.43 3.56
CA LYS A 1101 -26.57 -44.87 4.93
C LYS A 1101 -27.55 -46.05 4.95
N GLU A 1102 -28.52 -46.09 4.04
CA GLU A 1102 -29.45 -47.22 3.87
C GLU A 1102 -28.78 -48.43 3.15
N GLY A 1103 -27.52 -48.28 2.75
CA GLY A 1103 -26.70 -49.32 2.15
C GLY A 1103 -27.04 -49.59 0.69
N GLU A 1104 -27.61 -48.60 -0.01
CA GLU A 1104 -27.85 -48.58 -1.46
C GLU A 1104 -26.71 -47.86 -2.20
N THR A 1105 -26.50 -48.13 -3.49
CA THR A 1105 -25.49 -47.43 -4.30
C THR A 1105 -26.03 -46.08 -4.78
N SER A 1106 -25.28 -45.00 -4.56
CA SER A 1106 -25.68 -43.64 -4.97
C SER A 1106 -24.97 -43.21 -6.25
N VAL A 1107 -25.69 -42.62 -7.21
CA VAL A 1107 -25.14 -42.00 -8.42
C VAL A 1107 -25.59 -40.55 -8.51
N THR A 1108 -24.65 -39.60 -8.49
CA THR A 1108 -24.94 -38.16 -8.52
C THR A 1108 -24.32 -37.50 -9.74
N ALA A 1109 -25.13 -36.80 -10.54
CA ALA A 1109 -24.66 -36.02 -11.68
C ALA A 1109 -24.18 -34.63 -11.25
N LEU A 1110 -22.95 -34.26 -11.63
CA LEU A 1110 -22.30 -33.01 -11.25
C LEU A 1110 -21.76 -32.28 -12.47
N ARG A 1111 -21.64 -30.96 -12.36
CA ARG A 1111 -20.88 -30.11 -13.27
C ARG A 1111 -19.48 -29.87 -12.71
N ALA A 1112 -18.53 -29.55 -13.59
CA ALA A 1112 -17.13 -29.27 -13.25
C ALA A 1112 -16.91 -27.91 -12.54
N ASN A 1113 -17.78 -27.61 -11.57
CA ASN A 1113 -17.80 -26.48 -10.65
C ASN A 1113 -18.59 -26.83 -9.35
N PHE A 1114 -18.76 -28.12 -9.03
CA PHE A 1114 -19.56 -28.66 -7.92
C PHE A 1114 -21.07 -28.38 -7.97
N MET A 1115 -21.60 -27.79 -9.05
CA MET A 1115 -23.04 -27.56 -9.19
C MET A 1115 -23.74 -28.82 -9.71
N HIS A 1116 -24.96 -29.12 -9.24
CA HIS A 1116 -25.76 -30.22 -9.79
C HIS A 1116 -26.03 -30.01 -11.28
N ALA A 1117 -25.96 -31.09 -12.06
CA ALA A 1117 -26.47 -31.10 -13.43
C ALA A 1117 -27.96 -31.51 -13.40
N GLU A 1118 -28.77 -30.98 -14.34
CA GLU A 1118 -30.14 -31.48 -14.53
C GLU A 1118 -30.05 -32.96 -14.95
N GLY A 1119 -30.62 -33.86 -14.13
CA GLY A 1119 -30.49 -35.29 -14.29
C GLY A 1119 -31.76 -36.05 -13.88
N PRO A 1120 -31.90 -37.32 -14.28
CA PRO A 1120 -33.05 -38.16 -13.93
C PRO A 1120 -33.13 -38.43 -12.43
N GLU A 1121 -34.36 -38.51 -11.89
CA GLU A 1121 -34.63 -38.83 -10.47
C GLU A 1121 -35.20 -40.25 -10.33
N GLY A 1122 -34.88 -40.96 -9.25
CA GLY A 1122 -35.46 -42.27 -8.92
C GLY A 1122 -34.47 -43.44 -8.93
N GLU A 1123 -35.00 -44.67 -9.04
CA GLU A 1123 -34.23 -45.91 -9.05
C GLU A 1123 -33.59 -46.19 -10.42
N LEU A 1124 -32.31 -46.54 -10.40
CA LEU A 1124 -31.51 -46.94 -11.54
C LEU A 1124 -31.59 -48.46 -11.74
N LYS A 1125 -32.08 -48.90 -12.90
CA LYS A 1125 -32.05 -50.31 -13.31
C LYS A 1125 -30.79 -50.58 -14.13
N LEU A 1126 -29.80 -51.22 -13.48
CA LEU A 1126 -28.54 -51.65 -14.07
C LEU A 1126 -28.69 -52.84 -15.00
#